data_AF-A0A062XWC1-F1
#
_entry.id   AF-A0A062XWC1-F1
#
_cell.length_a   1.000
_cell.length_b   1.000
_cell.length_c   1.000
_cell.angle_alpha   90.00
_cell.angle_beta   90.00
_cell.angle_gamma   90.00
#
_symmetry.space_group_name_H-M   'P 1'
#
loop_
_entity.id
_entity.type
_entity.pdbx_description
1 polymer ?
#
loop_
_entity_poly.entity_id
_entity_poly.type
_entity_poly.pdbx_seq_one_letter_code
_entity_poly.pdbx_strand_id
1 'polypeptide(L)'
;MSGVKLWGAAMVLAATQALAQQAIIDSQTKERVIGELLSRFGAAEEARIRRGVEQVAARWWEEDGDSNAFATFCRDNFLPSGELGPAFARLEAALEQVEGHLHEIRRELTTPLDLDTGPVMRVDELLARLDLGSHLTEDLFRTKVAHWALLNFPVHSLAERLQDGPAWDRETWARSRLMDRFALRVPAPVAQKVTQALLAADQYIASYNIPMDLLRDGSGTPLFPKGLRLISHWGLRDELKSWYGQPGGLQRQRVIQELMLRIVRQEVPQGFINSERLLFDPFTGKVQAANGFSPTPEELSFEPNTRYRLWLANFHALRGVDPYSPTAPTAIARTFELERQIPEAEVEKVLTEVLSAQEVRRLAKLIATRLGRPLEPFDLWYAGFTSRAGLSEDELNRKVGERYPTVESFQKDLPNILQKLGFAPETAAFLAERIVVDPARGAGHALGAVRRQDKAHLRTRVGRSGMDYKGFNIAIHELGHNVEQVFSLHRMDRWALAGVPNNAFTEAFAFAFQARDLELLGLGKTRGRQEEVLGTLWATYEIAGVSLVDMKVWRWLYQHPEATPEQLKEAVLTAAREVWNAYFADVFGRRDCELLAIYSHMVAYPMYLPDYALGHLIAFQIGEKLRGPDFGKEFERMARIGRVTPDLWLKQAVGAPLSAQPLLRAAREALADQSH
;
A
#
# COMPACT_ATOMS: atom_id res chain seq x y z
N MET A 1 54.60 -39.37 26.95
CA MET A 1 53.97 -40.51 26.25
C MET A 1 52.46 -40.31 26.36
N SER A 2 51.85 -39.74 25.31
CA SER A 2 50.86 -40.41 24.42
C SER A 2 49.46 -40.53 25.06
N GLY A 3 48.38 -39.92 24.58
CA GLY A 3 48.13 -39.37 23.26
C GLY A 3 47.04 -38.31 23.23
N VAL A 4 47.28 -37.34 22.36
CA VAL A 4 46.35 -36.35 21.84
C VAL A 4 45.59 -37.00 20.68
N LYS A 5 44.28 -36.75 20.55
CA LYS A 5 43.58 -36.28 19.34
C LYS A 5 42.09 -36.67 19.31
N LEU A 6 41.30 -35.75 18.73
CA LEU A 6 40.05 -35.97 17.97
C LEU A 6 38.69 -35.98 18.69
N TRP A 7 38.34 -34.98 19.50
CA TRP A 7 36.91 -34.65 19.76
C TRP A 7 36.64 -33.13 19.79
N GLY A 8 37.33 -32.37 18.94
CA GLY A 8 37.23 -30.91 18.85
C GLY A 8 36.70 -30.35 17.53
N ALA A 9 36.16 -31.19 16.63
CA ALA A 9 35.75 -30.77 15.28
C ALA A 9 34.26 -31.01 14.95
N ALA A 10 33.46 -31.57 15.87
CA ALA A 10 32.06 -31.94 15.59
C ALA A 10 31.02 -30.93 16.10
N MET A 11 31.42 -29.86 16.79
CA MET A 11 30.52 -28.80 17.29
C MET A 11 30.78 -27.42 16.66
N VAL A 12 31.41 -27.40 15.48
CA VAL A 12 31.54 -26.21 14.60
C VAL A 12 30.92 -26.46 13.22
N LEU A 13 30.23 -27.60 13.04
CA LEU A 13 29.61 -28.03 11.77
C LEU A 13 28.10 -28.29 11.89
N ALA A 14 27.41 -27.46 12.68
CA ALA A 14 25.95 -27.31 12.63
C ALA A 14 25.51 -25.83 12.54
N ALA A 15 26.46 -24.96 12.14
CA ALA A 15 26.20 -23.67 11.51
C ALA A 15 26.77 -23.72 10.08
N THR A 16 26.53 -24.82 9.38
CA THR A 16 26.76 -24.88 7.94
C THR A 16 25.76 -23.94 7.30
N GLN A 17 26.31 -22.80 6.85
CA GLN A 17 25.87 -22.03 5.69
C GLN A 17 24.56 -22.54 5.11
N ALA A 18 23.49 -21.76 5.25
CA ALA A 18 22.56 -21.69 4.13
C ALA A 18 23.43 -21.25 2.95
N LEU A 19 23.94 -22.21 2.18
CA LEU A 19 24.46 -21.96 0.84
C LEU A 19 23.38 -21.12 0.19
N ALA A 20 23.72 -19.89 -0.18
CA ALA A 20 22.78 -19.00 -0.82
C ALA A 20 22.20 -19.77 -2.00
N GLN A 21 20.89 -20.05 -1.95
CA GLN A 21 20.20 -20.91 -2.90
C GLN A 21 20.21 -20.20 -4.25
N GLN A 22 21.22 -20.44 -5.08
CA GLN A 22 21.45 -19.70 -6.30
C GLN A 22 21.23 -20.58 -7.52
N ALA A 23 20.99 -19.94 -8.67
CA ALA A 23 20.94 -20.61 -9.95
C ALA A 23 22.26 -21.35 -10.21
N ILE A 24 22.19 -22.66 -10.49
CA ILE A 24 23.40 -23.50 -10.67
C ILE A 24 23.73 -23.82 -12.13
N ILE A 25 22.87 -23.41 -13.06
CA ILE A 25 23.01 -23.78 -14.47
C ILE A 25 23.95 -22.81 -15.19
N ASP A 26 25.07 -23.35 -15.67
CA ASP A 26 26.07 -22.59 -16.44
C ASP A 26 25.62 -22.24 -17.87
N SER A 27 26.33 -21.28 -18.48
CA SER A 27 26.02 -20.82 -19.84
C SER A 27 26.21 -21.89 -20.91
N GLN A 28 27.15 -22.82 -20.74
CA GLN A 28 27.41 -23.89 -21.71
C GLN A 28 26.24 -24.88 -21.77
N THR A 29 25.69 -25.23 -20.60
CA THR A 29 24.52 -26.09 -20.46
C THR A 29 23.29 -25.44 -21.07
N LYS A 30 23.07 -24.14 -20.83
CA LYS A 30 21.96 -23.39 -21.46
C LYS A 30 22.03 -23.44 -22.98
N GLU A 31 23.17 -23.06 -23.58
CA GLU A 31 23.30 -23.04 -25.04
C GLU A 31 23.18 -24.43 -25.66
N ARG A 32 23.70 -25.47 -24.99
CA ARG A 32 23.51 -26.86 -25.43
C ARG A 32 22.03 -27.24 -25.47
N VAL A 33 21.28 -26.97 -24.40
CA VAL A 33 19.85 -27.28 -24.32
C VAL A 33 19.03 -26.48 -25.35
N ILE A 34 19.36 -25.20 -25.53
CA ILE A 34 18.76 -24.36 -26.58
C ILE A 34 18.99 -24.98 -27.96
N GLY A 35 20.21 -25.40 -28.28
CA GLY A 35 20.54 -26.06 -29.55
C GLY A 35 19.78 -27.38 -29.77
N GLU A 36 19.63 -28.19 -28.72
CA GLU A 36 18.85 -29.43 -28.75
C GLU A 36 17.35 -29.15 -29.05
N LEU A 37 16.77 -28.16 -28.36
CA LEU A 37 15.37 -27.77 -28.57
C LEU A 37 15.15 -27.16 -29.96
N LEU A 38 16.06 -26.30 -30.44
CA LEU A 38 16.02 -25.72 -31.78
C LEU A 38 16.06 -26.80 -32.86
N SER A 39 16.89 -27.83 -32.67
CA SER A 39 16.99 -28.95 -33.61
C SER A 39 15.69 -29.76 -33.67
N ARG A 40 14.93 -29.83 -32.57
CA ARG A 40 13.67 -30.59 -32.47
C ARG A 40 12.45 -29.81 -32.94
N PHE A 41 12.34 -28.53 -32.57
CA PHE A 41 11.14 -27.71 -32.77
C PHE A 41 11.28 -26.66 -33.88
N GLY A 42 12.50 -26.40 -34.35
CA GLY A 42 12.80 -25.50 -35.47
C GLY A 42 13.02 -24.04 -35.07
N ALA A 43 13.56 -23.26 -36.02
CA ALA A 43 13.96 -21.86 -35.82
C ALA A 43 12.80 -20.90 -35.53
N ALA A 44 11.57 -21.25 -35.93
CA ALA A 44 10.39 -20.43 -35.65
C ALA A 44 10.10 -20.29 -34.14
N GLU A 45 10.59 -21.23 -33.32
CA GLU A 45 10.40 -21.23 -31.86
C GLU A 45 11.61 -20.63 -31.11
N GLU A 46 12.62 -20.09 -31.81
CA GLU A 46 13.91 -19.71 -31.21
C GLU A 46 13.77 -18.73 -30.05
N ALA A 47 13.02 -17.64 -30.24
CA ALA A 47 12.83 -16.63 -29.19
C ALA A 47 12.17 -17.21 -27.93
N ARG A 48 11.20 -18.13 -28.10
CA ARG A 48 10.53 -18.81 -26.99
C ARG A 48 11.43 -19.81 -26.29
N ILE A 49 12.18 -20.61 -27.05
CA ILE A 49 13.13 -21.59 -26.52
C ILE A 49 14.18 -20.89 -25.66
N ARG A 50 14.84 -19.85 -26.21
CA ARG A 50 15.89 -19.12 -25.48
C ARG A 50 15.35 -18.52 -24.19
N ARG A 51 14.25 -17.76 -24.28
CA ARG A 51 13.62 -17.13 -23.10
C ARG A 51 13.19 -18.17 -22.07
N GLY A 52 12.53 -19.24 -22.49
CA GLY A 52 12.06 -20.30 -21.60
C GLY A 52 13.22 -20.96 -20.84
N VAL A 53 14.26 -21.39 -21.55
CA VAL A 53 15.45 -22.02 -20.95
C VAL A 53 16.16 -21.07 -19.98
N GLU A 54 16.31 -19.79 -20.34
CA GLU A 54 16.91 -18.78 -19.47
C GLU A 54 16.09 -18.53 -18.20
N GLN A 55 14.77 -18.44 -18.32
CA GLN A 55 13.86 -18.22 -17.18
C GLN A 55 13.92 -19.38 -16.18
N VAL A 56 13.96 -20.62 -16.66
CA VAL A 56 14.10 -21.82 -15.83
C VAL A 56 15.50 -21.84 -15.20
N ALA A 57 16.55 -21.65 -16.00
CA ALA A 57 17.93 -21.68 -15.51
C ALA A 57 18.18 -20.66 -14.39
N ALA A 58 17.65 -19.44 -14.52
CA ALA A 58 17.77 -18.38 -13.51
C ALA A 58 17.11 -18.71 -12.17
N ARG A 59 16.25 -19.74 -12.12
CA ARG A 59 15.53 -20.18 -10.92
C ARG A 59 15.77 -21.65 -10.60
N TRP A 60 16.71 -22.32 -11.28
CA TRP A 60 17.01 -23.74 -11.07
C TRP A 60 18.12 -23.90 -10.03
N TRP A 61 17.77 -24.44 -8.87
CA TRP A 61 18.64 -24.58 -7.70
C TRP A 61 19.11 -26.03 -7.53
N GLU A 62 20.03 -26.29 -6.59
CA GLU A 62 20.53 -27.65 -6.35
C GLU A 62 19.44 -28.68 -6.03
N GLU A 63 18.41 -28.27 -5.28
CA GLU A 63 17.25 -29.10 -4.95
C GLU A 63 16.40 -29.48 -6.18
N ASP A 64 16.56 -28.76 -7.28
CA ASP A 64 15.87 -29.06 -8.52
C ASP A 64 16.51 -30.18 -9.33
N GLY A 65 17.77 -30.51 -9.05
CA GLY A 65 18.58 -31.48 -9.78
C GLY A 65 19.76 -30.84 -10.51
N ASP A 66 20.66 -31.67 -11.02
CA ASP A 66 21.88 -31.23 -11.72
C ASP A 66 21.61 -30.72 -13.15
N SER A 67 22.67 -30.36 -13.87
CA SER A 67 22.62 -29.93 -15.27
C SER A 67 22.00 -30.95 -16.22
N ASN A 68 22.07 -32.25 -15.91
CA ASN A 68 21.44 -33.30 -16.71
C ASN A 68 19.94 -33.37 -16.45
N ALA A 69 19.51 -33.25 -15.19
CA ALA A 69 18.10 -33.14 -14.82
C ALA A 69 17.46 -31.91 -15.45
N PHE A 70 18.14 -30.75 -15.43
CA PHE A 70 17.70 -29.53 -16.12
C PHE A 70 17.51 -29.74 -17.63
N ALA A 71 18.50 -30.34 -18.29
CA ALA A 71 18.43 -30.58 -19.74
C ALA A 71 17.29 -31.55 -20.12
N THR A 72 17.13 -32.63 -19.36
CA THR A 72 16.02 -33.58 -19.53
C THR A 72 14.67 -32.90 -19.31
N PHE A 73 14.55 -32.13 -18.23
CA PHE A 73 13.33 -31.37 -17.96
C PHE A 73 12.95 -30.47 -19.14
N CYS A 74 13.88 -29.67 -19.66
CA CYS A 74 13.60 -28.77 -20.78
C CYS A 74 13.18 -29.52 -22.05
N ARG A 75 13.86 -30.63 -22.39
CA ARG A 75 13.52 -31.45 -23.57
C ARG A 75 12.15 -32.09 -23.48
N ASP A 76 11.77 -32.55 -22.30
CA ASP A 76 10.54 -33.31 -22.11
C ASP A 76 9.31 -32.39 -21.97
N ASN A 77 9.52 -31.13 -21.58
CA ASN A 77 8.43 -30.23 -21.17
C ASN A 77 8.23 -28.99 -22.04
N PHE A 78 9.11 -28.72 -23.01
CA PHE A 78 8.88 -27.61 -23.95
C PHE A 78 7.74 -27.92 -24.92
N LEU A 79 6.82 -26.96 -25.10
CA LEU A 79 5.64 -27.09 -25.95
C LEU A 79 5.77 -26.23 -27.23
N PRO A 80 5.46 -26.80 -28.41
CA PRO A 80 5.32 -26.01 -29.64
C PRO A 80 4.11 -25.08 -29.55
N SER A 81 4.10 -24.00 -30.34
CA SER A 81 3.10 -22.91 -30.21
C SER A 81 1.64 -23.37 -30.28
N GLY A 82 1.35 -24.41 -31.08
CA GLY A 82 -0.01 -24.94 -31.23
C GLY A 82 -0.61 -25.59 -29.98
N GLU A 83 0.21 -25.96 -29.00
CA GLU A 83 -0.22 -26.65 -27.77
C GLU A 83 -0.40 -25.70 -26.57
N LEU A 84 0.04 -24.44 -26.70
CA LEU A 84 0.05 -23.48 -25.59
C LEU A 84 -1.34 -23.14 -25.05
N GLY A 85 -2.34 -22.97 -25.92
CA GLY A 85 -3.68 -22.54 -25.52
C GLY A 85 -4.35 -23.54 -24.55
N PRO A 86 -4.50 -24.81 -24.94
CA PRO A 86 -5.05 -25.85 -24.05
C PRO A 86 -4.23 -26.04 -22.77
N ALA A 87 -2.89 -25.97 -22.87
CA ALA A 87 -2.01 -26.13 -21.72
C ALA A 87 -2.17 -24.97 -20.71
N PHE A 88 -2.25 -23.73 -21.21
CA PHE A 88 -2.51 -22.54 -20.39
C PHE A 88 -3.88 -22.63 -19.70
N ALA A 89 -4.93 -22.99 -20.44
CA ALA A 89 -6.28 -23.09 -19.89
C ALA A 89 -6.38 -24.10 -18.74
N ARG A 90 -5.66 -25.23 -18.83
CA ARG A 90 -5.58 -26.22 -17.74
C ARG A 90 -4.86 -25.67 -16.52
N LEU A 91 -3.72 -24.99 -16.71
CA LEU A 91 -2.98 -24.36 -15.62
C LEU A 91 -3.82 -23.27 -14.93
N GLU A 92 -4.46 -22.40 -15.72
CA GLU A 92 -5.32 -21.32 -15.22
C GLU A 92 -6.49 -21.87 -14.40
N ALA A 93 -7.21 -22.88 -14.92
CA ALA A 93 -8.33 -23.49 -14.21
C ALA A 93 -7.89 -24.21 -12.92
N ALA A 94 -6.75 -24.90 -12.93
CA ALA A 94 -6.22 -25.56 -11.75
C ALA A 94 -5.85 -24.55 -10.65
N LEU A 95 -5.17 -23.46 -11.02
CA LEU A 95 -4.76 -22.42 -10.07
C LEU A 95 -5.96 -21.63 -9.53
N GLU A 96 -6.99 -21.38 -10.34
CA GLU A 96 -8.26 -20.79 -9.86
C GLU A 96 -8.87 -21.63 -8.73
N GLN A 97 -8.91 -22.97 -8.89
CA GLN A 97 -9.45 -23.85 -7.86
C GLN A 97 -8.55 -23.94 -6.63
N VAL A 98 -7.23 -24.08 -6.80
CA VAL A 98 -6.28 -24.20 -5.68
C VAL A 98 -6.26 -22.93 -4.84
N GLU A 99 -6.04 -21.76 -5.46
CA GLU A 99 -5.98 -20.48 -4.75
C GLU A 99 -7.35 -20.12 -4.16
N GLY A 100 -8.43 -20.42 -4.88
CA GLY A 100 -9.81 -20.27 -4.42
C GLY A 100 -10.11 -21.01 -3.12
N HIS A 101 -9.81 -22.32 -3.08
CA HIS A 101 -10.07 -23.13 -1.90
C HIS A 101 -9.15 -22.78 -0.72
N LEU A 102 -7.89 -22.44 -0.97
CA LEU A 102 -7.01 -21.96 0.10
C LEU A 102 -7.53 -20.65 0.71
N HIS A 103 -8.05 -19.75 -0.12
CA HIS A 103 -8.69 -18.52 0.33
C HIS A 103 -9.97 -18.79 1.16
N GLU A 104 -10.83 -19.69 0.70
CA GLU A 104 -12.03 -20.12 1.41
C GLU A 104 -11.71 -20.74 2.77
N ILE A 105 -10.76 -21.67 2.83
CA ILE A 105 -10.31 -22.28 4.08
C ILE A 105 -9.78 -21.20 5.02
N ARG A 106 -8.97 -20.26 4.52
CA ARG A 106 -8.44 -19.16 5.32
C ARG A 106 -9.56 -18.33 5.93
N ARG A 107 -10.58 -17.96 5.13
CA ARG A 107 -11.76 -17.21 5.61
C ARG A 107 -12.50 -17.97 6.71
N GLU A 108 -12.70 -19.28 6.56
CA GLU A 108 -13.37 -20.10 7.58
C GLU A 108 -12.58 -20.11 8.90
N LEU A 109 -11.27 -20.35 8.81
CA LEU A 109 -10.40 -20.41 10.00
C LEU A 109 -10.27 -19.08 10.75
N THR A 110 -10.46 -17.94 10.07
CA THR A 110 -10.44 -16.61 10.72
C THR A 110 -11.81 -16.06 11.07
N THR A 111 -12.90 -16.73 10.65
CA THR A 111 -14.27 -16.24 10.83
C THR A 111 -14.60 -15.86 12.28
N PRO A 112 -14.27 -16.65 13.32
CA PRO A 112 -14.58 -16.27 14.70
C PRO A 112 -13.84 -15.01 15.17
N LEU A 113 -12.66 -14.70 14.61
CA LEU A 113 -11.87 -13.52 14.94
C LEU A 113 -12.37 -12.28 14.19
N ASP A 114 -12.79 -12.46 12.94
CA ASP A 114 -13.20 -11.37 12.06
C ASP A 114 -14.66 -10.97 12.29
N LEU A 115 -15.54 -11.95 12.53
CA LEU A 115 -17.00 -11.79 12.56
C LEU A 115 -17.58 -11.90 13.97
N ASP A 116 -18.61 -11.10 14.26
CA ASP A 116 -19.32 -11.10 15.54
C ASP A 116 -20.35 -12.25 15.62
N THR A 117 -19.85 -13.49 15.67
CA THR A 117 -20.64 -14.73 15.68
C THR A 117 -20.69 -15.41 17.05
N GLY A 118 -20.20 -14.76 18.11
CA GLY A 118 -20.15 -15.29 19.47
C GLY A 118 -18.90 -14.83 20.23
N PRO A 119 -18.55 -15.39 21.40
CA PRO A 119 -17.26 -15.14 22.05
C PRO A 119 -16.09 -15.80 21.30
N VAL A 120 -14.94 -15.12 21.22
CA VAL A 120 -13.69 -15.73 20.69
C VAL A 120 -13.13 -16.70 21.73
N MET A 121 -12.81 -17.92 21.30
CA MET A 121 -12.20 -18.96 22.11
C MET A 121 -10.71 -19.12 21.80
N ARG A 122 -9.97 -19.74 22.73
CA ARG A 122 -8.55 -20.02 22.54
C ARG A 122 -8.27 -20.91 21.32
N VAL A 123 -9.19 -21.80 20.96
CA VAL A 123 -9.04 -22.64 19.76
C VAL A 123 -9.08 -21.82 18.48
N ASP A 124 -9.88 -20.75 18.43
CA ASP A 124 -10.00 -19.89 17.26
C ASP A 124 -8.67 -19.16 17.00
N GLU A 125 -8.01 -18.67 18.06
CA GLU A 125 -6.69 -18.04 17.95
C GLU A 125 -5.59 -19.00 17.47
N LEU A 126 -5.74 -20.30 17.74
CA LEU A 126 -4.81 -21.32 17.27
C LEU A 126 -5.10 -21.67 15.81
N LEU A 127 -6.38 -21.83 15.43
CA LEU A 127 -6.81 -22.09 14.06
C LEU A 127 -6.46 -20.94 13.12
N ALA A 128 -6.61 -19.68 13.56
CA ALA A 128 -6.24 -18.51 12.77
C ALA A 128 -4.73 -18.40 12.47
N ARG A 129 -3.86 -19.17 13.15
CA ARG A 129 -2.42 -19.27 12.85
C ARG A 129 -2.10 -20.32 11.79
N LEU A 130 -3.04 -21.18 11.45
CA LEU A 130 -2.88 -22.17 10.39
C LEU A 130 -3.04 -21.47 9.03
N ASP A 131 -1.95 -21.40 8.27
CA ASP A 131 -1.95 -20.91 6.88
C ASP A 131 -1.50 -22.03 5.94
N LEU A 132 -2.49 -22.70 5.34
CA LEU A 132 -2.26 -23.79 4.39
C LEU A 132 -1.71 -23.33 3.04
N GLY A 133 -1.77 -22.03 2.72
CA GLY A 133 -1.27 -21.47 1.46
C GLY A 133 0.19 -21.02 1.51
N SER A 134 0.77 -20.93 2.71
CA SER A 134 2.11 -20.39 2.96
C SER A 134 3.26 -21.03 2.15
N HIS A 135 3.12 -22.30 1.76
CA HIS A 135 4.12 -23.05 0.98
C HIS A 135 3.77 -23.23 -0.50
N LEU A 136 2.65 -22.69 -0.99
CA LEU A 136 2.15 -22.98 -2.33
C LEU A 136 3.20 -22.71 -3.43
N THR A 137 3.87 -21.56 -3.40
CA THR A 137 4.90 -21.22 -4.39
C THR A 137 6.09 -22.17 -4.33
N GLU A 138 6.56 -22.52 -3.14
CA GLU A 138 7.65 -23.48 -2.93
C GLU A 138 7.29 -24.86 -3.49
N ASP A 139 6.08 -25.33 -3.19
CA ASP A 139 5.54 -26.60 -3.68
C ASP A 139 5.42 -26.61 -5.21
N LEU A 140 5.01 -25.49 -5.84
CA LEU A 140 4.93 -25.36 -7.30
C LEU A 140 6.32 -25.43 -7.96
N PHE A 141 7.37 -24.92 -7.31
CA PHE A 141 8.75 -25.13 -7.78
C PHE A 141 9.23 -26.56 -7.57
N ARG A 142 9.02 -27.12 -6.37
CA ARG A 142 9.44 -28.48 -6.01
C ARG A 142 8.80 -29.55 -6.90
N THR A 143 7.52 -29.37 -7.26
CA THR A 143 6.78 -30.25 -8.18
C THR A 143 7.02 -29.94 -9.66
N LYS A 144 7.89 -28.97 -9.96
CA LYS A 144 8.25 -28.52 -11.32
C LYS A 144 7.16 -27.81 -12.12
N VAL A 145 5.99 -27.55 -11.55
CA VAL A 145 4.90 -26.81 -12.21
C VAL A 145 5.34 -25.39 -12.55
N ALA A 146 6.01 -24.70 -11.62
CA ALA A 146 6.54 -23.35 -11.86
C ALA A 146 7.61 -23.34 -12.96
N HIS A 147 8.53 -24.31 -12.95
CA HIS A 147 9.54 -24.45 -14.00
C HIS A 147 8.92 -24.76 -15.36
N TRP A 148 7.88 -25.58 -15.40
CA TRP A 148 7.16 -25.90 -16.63
C TRP A 148 6.47 -24.66 -17.19
N ALA A 149 5.86 -23.84 -16.33
CA ALA A 149 5.24 -22.59 -16.72
C ALA A 149 6.28 -21.59 -17.26
N LEU A 150 7.41 -21.43 -16.56
CA LEU A 150 8.52 -20.57 -16.97
C LEU A 150 9.20 -21.03 -18.27
N LEU A 151 9.21 -22.33 -18.57
CA LEU A 151 9.76 -22.85 -19.82
C LEU A 151 8.89 -22.45 -21.02
N ASN A 152 7.58 -22.43 -20.83
CA ASN A 152 6.60 -22.35 -21.92
C ASN A 152 6.01 -20.96 -22.13
N PHE A 153 5.97 -20.13 -21.08
CA PHE A 153 5.34 -18.81 -21.09
C PHE A 153 6.32 -17.73 -20.60
N PRO A 154 6.30 -16.53 -21.22
CA PRO A 154 7.17 -15.44 -20.84
C PRO A 154 6.74 -14.76 -19.53
N VAL A 155 7.70 -14.46 -18.66
CA VAL A 155 7.57 -13.44 -17.62
C VAL A 155 7.91 -12.10 -18.25
N HIS A 156 6.91 -11.29 -18.59
CA HIS A 156 7.13 -9.96 -19.15
C HIS A 156 7.51 -8.94 -18.08
N SER A 157 8.52 -8.13 -18.40
CA SER A 157 8.88 -6.91 -17.67
C SER A 157 7.79 -5.83 -17.81
N LEU A 158 7.82 -4.81 -16.94
CA LEU A 158 6.93 -3.66 -17.09
C LEU A 158 7.19 -2.92 -18.42
N ALA A 159 8.45 -2.81 -18.84
CA ALA A 159 8.81 -2.15 -20.09
C ALA A 159 8.13 -2.82 -21.31
N GLU A 160 8.20 -4.15 -21.41
CA GLU A 160 7.49 -4.92 -22.46
C GLU A 160 5.98 -4.69 -22.40
N ARG A 161 5.38 -4.68 -21.20
CA ARG A 161 3.94 -4.45 -21.02
C ARG A 161 3.50 -3.05 -21.43
N LEU A 162 4.31 -2.03 -21.18
CA LEU A 162 4.00 -0.66 -21.58
C LEU A 162 4.16 -0.47 -23.09
N GLN A 163 5.16 -1.11 -23.69
CA GLN A 163 5.45 -1.00 -25.12
C GLN A 163 4.46 -1.81 -25.97
N ASP A 164 4.32 -3.10 -25.68
CA ASP A 164 3.61 -4.05 -26.55
C ASP A 164 2.20 -4.35 -26.05
N GLY A 165 1.94 -4.18 -24.75
CA GLY A 165 0.65 -4.45 -24.11
C GLY A 165 -0.57 -3.78 -24.74
N PRO A 166 -0.51 -2.54 -25.28
CA PRO A 166 -1.62 -1.95 -26.02
C PRO A 166 -2.06 -2.74 -27.27
N ALA A 167 -1.17 -3.54 -27.86
CA ALA A 167 -1.45 -4.37 -29.02
C ALA A 167 -1.81 -5.83 -28.67
N TRP A 168 -1.64 -6.22 -27.40
CA TRP A 168 -1.93 -7.59 -26.95
C TRP A 168 -3.43 -7.88 -26.87
N ASP A 169 -3.78 -9.10 -27.24
CA ASP A 169 -5.10 -9.64 -26.97
C ASP A 169 -5.26 -10.07 -25.51
N ARG A 170 -6.48 -10.46 -25.14
CA ARG A 170 -6.82 -10.88 -23.78
C ARG A 170 -6.07 -12.14 -23.34
N GLU A 171 -5.77 -13.03 -24.27
CA GLU A 171 -5.04 -14.27 -23.96
C GLU A 171 -3.57 -14.01 -23.66
N THR A 172 -2.92 -13.13 -24.41
CA THR A 172 -1.53 -12.71 -24.17
C THR A 172 -1.42 -11.98 -22.83
N TRP A 173 -2.36 -11.10 -22.52
CA TRP A 173 -2.46 -10.46 -21.21
C TRP A 173 -2.63 -11.47 -20.07
N ALA A 174 -3.54 -12.44 -20.23
CA ALA A 174 -3.78 -13.47 -19.21
C ALA A 174 -2.53 -14.32 -18.95
N ARG A 175 -1.83 -14.73 -20.01
CA ARG A 175 -0.54 -15.44 -19.91
C ARG A 175 0.49 -14.60 -19.17
N SER A 176 0.62 -13.32 -19.54
CA SER A 176 1.54 -12.40 -18.87
C SER A 176 1.24 -12.29 -17.37
N ARG A 177 -0.03 -12.20 -16.97
CA ARG A 177 -0.42 -12.05 -15.56
C ARG A 177 -0.30 -13.31 -14.74
N LEU A 178 -0.59 -14.46 -15.32
CA LEU A 178 -0.42 -15.72 -14.61
C LEU A 178 1.05 -15.93 -14.23
N MET A 179 1.98 -15.55 -15.12
CA MET A 179 3.42 -15.74 -14.93
C MET A 179 4.04 -14.82 -13.87
N ASP A 180 3.36 -13.75 -13.44
CA ASP A 180 3.83 -12.91 -12.33
C ASP A 180 4.07 -13.74 -11.05
N ARG A 181 3.32 -14.85 -10.88
CA ARG A 181 3.45 -15.80 -9.76
C ARG A 181 4.82 -16.46 -9.66
N PHE A 182 5.50 -16.62 -10.80
CA PHE A 182 6.78 -17.34 -10.92
C PHE A 182 7.95 -16.38 -11.19
N ALA A 183 7.70 -15.08 -11.24
CA ALA A 183 8.71 -14.07 -11.51
C ALA A 183 9.80 -14.04 -10.42
N LEU A 184 9.46 -14.38 -9.18
CA LEU A 184 10.37 -14.42 -8.04
C LEU A 184 10.45 -15.84 -7.47
N ARG A 185 11.64 -16.23 -6.99
CA ARG A 185 11.82 -17.42 -6.15
C ARG A 185 12.72 -17.05 -4.98
N VAL A 186 12.12 -16.59 -3.88
CA VAL A 186 12.85 -16.08 -2.71
C VAL A 186 12.95 -17.17 -1.65
N PRO A 187 14.16 -17.52 -1.15
CA PRO A 187 14.30 -18.50 -0.09
C PRO A 187 13.58 -18.08 1.19
N ALA A 188 12.95 -19.03 1.88
CA ALA A 188 12.22 -18.76 3.12
C ALA A 188 13.05 -18.01 4.19
N PRO A 189 14.34 -18.32 4.42
CA PRO A 189 15.15 -17.55 5.38
C PRO A 189 15.37 -16.09 4.98
N VAL A 190 15.37 -15.78 3.68
CA VAL A 190 15.49 -14.39 3.19
C VAL A 190 14.16 -13.66 3.37
N ALA A 191 13.05 -14.28 2.98
CA ALA A 191 11.71 -13.72 3.20
C ALA A 191 11.44 -13.48 4.69
N GLN A 192 11.84 -14.41 5.56
CA GLN A 192 11.69 -14.27 7.01
C GLN A 192 12.50 -13.08 7.57
N LYS A 193 13.72 -12.85 7.07
CA LYS A 193 14.53 -11.68 7.46
C LYS A 193 13.85 -10.36 7.09
N VAL A 194 13.22 -10.29 5.91
CA VAL A 194 12.42 -9.12 5.51
C VAL A 194 11.27 -8.91 6.50
N THR A 195 10.48 -9.96 6.77
CA THR A 195 9.37 -9.87 7.73
C THR A 195 9.83 -9.42 9.11
N GLN A 196 10.94 -9.97 9.63
CA GLN A 196 11.50 -9.59 10.93
C GLN A 196 11.93 -8.12 10.98
N ALA A 197 12.61 -7.64 9.94
CA ALA A 197 13.06 -6.25 9.86
C ALA A 197 11.86 -5.28 9.83
N LEU A 198 10.89 -5.52 8.95
CA LEU A 198 9.69 -4.70 8.83
C LEU A 198 8.87 -4.68 10.13
N LEU A 199 8.69 -5.82 10.78
CA LEU A 199 7.99 -5.90 12.07
C LEU A 199 8.72 -5.14 13.18
N ALA A 200 10.06 -5.19 13.22
CA ALA A 200 10.82 -4.43 14.21
C ALA A 200 10.67 -2.91 14.02
N ALA A 201 10.65 -2.45 12.76
CA ALA A 201 10.39 -1.05 12.43
C ALA A 201 8.96 -0.62 12.78
N ASP A 202 7.97 -1.44 12.43
CA ASP A 202 6.55 -1.19 12.76
C ASP A 202 6.32 -1.14 14.27
N GLN A 203 6.87 -2.10 15.03
CA GLN A 203 6.80 -2.12 16.49
C GLN A 203 7.46 -0.89 17.13
N TYR A 204 8.60 -0.44 16.61
CA TYR A 204 9.23 0.79 17.08
C TYR A 204 8.30 1.98 16.90
N ILE A 205 7.68 2.14 15.72
CA ILE A 205 6.75 3.25 15.46
C ILE A 205 5.49 3.14 16.34
N ALA A 206 4.91 1.94 16.48
CA ALA A 206 3.70 1.71 17.25
C ALA A 206 3.89 1.91 18.78
N SER A 207 5.10 1.66 19.29
CA SER A 207 5.44 1.84 20.71
C SER A 207 6.04 3.21 21.04
N TYR A 208 6.24 4.08 20.05
CA TYR A 208 6.80 5.42 20.23
C TYR A 208 5.72 6.42 20.65
N ASN A 209 5.36 6.46 21.94
CA ASN A 209 4.37 7.40 22.46
C ASN A 209 5.01 8.63 23.10
N ILE A 210 4.51 9.80 22.72
CA ILE A 210 4.89 11.08 23.31
C ILE A 210 3.88 11.48 24.40
N PRO A 211 4.33 11.70 25.66
CA PRO A 211 3.54 12.38 26.69
C PRO A 211 3.32 13.85 26.33
N MET A 212 2.19 14.17 25.70
CA MET A 212 1.89 15.56 25.33
C MET A 212 1.70 16.45 26.56
N ASP A 213 1.13 15.92 27.64
CA ASP A 213 0.90 16.63 28.90
C ASP A 213 2.19 17.00 29.66
N LEU A 214 3.30 16.35 29.33
CA LEU A 214 4.62 16.63 29.89
C LEU A 214 5.45 17.60 29.03
N LEU A 215 4.91 18.08 27.90
CA LEU A 215 5.55 19.12 27.09
C LEU A 215 5.44 20.50 27.75
N ARG A 216 6.48 21.31 27.59
CA ARG A 216 6.57 22.71 28.04
C ARG A 216 7.11 23.58 26.89
N ASP A 217 6.92 24.88 27.00
CA ASP A 217 7.39 25.89 26.02
C ASP A 217 8.21 27.01 26.69
N GLY A 218 8.96 26.65 27.73
CA GLY A 218 9.72 27.61 28.54
C GLY A 218 8.87 28.40 29.55
N SER A 219 7.54 28.50 29.38
CA SER A 219 6.65 29.16 30.37
C SER A 219 6.41 28.34 31.64
N GLY A 220 6.69 27.04 31.59
CA GLY A 220 6.45 26.08 32.68
C GLY A 220 5.01 25.59 32.81
N THR A 221 4.05 26.18 32.08
CA THR A 221 2.63 25.81 32.14
C THR A 221 2.33 24.59 31.25
N PRO A 222 1.51 23.62 31.69
CA PRO A 222 1.05 22.54 30.83
C PRO A 222 0.23 23.06 29.65
N LEU A 223 0.54 22.59 28.45
CA LEU A 223 -0.13 23.03 27.21
C LEU A 223 -1.25 22.10 26.75
N PHE A 224 -1.10 20.80 27.00
CA PHE A 224 -1.98 19.75 26.49
C PHE A 224 -2.76 19.06 27.63
N PRO A 225 -3.91 18.45 27.33
CA PRO A 225 -4.71 17.72 28.33
C PRO A 225 -3.92 16.63 29.05
N LYS A 226 -4.13 16.50 30.36
CA LYS A 226 -3.49 15.49 31.20
C LYS A 226 -3.71 14.08 30.65
N GLY A 227 -2.65 13.27 30.58
CA GLY A 227 -2.71 11.89 30.11
C GLY A 227 -2.76 11.73 28.59
N LEU A 228 -2.71 12.81 27.80
CA LEU A 228 -2.71 12.72 26.34
C LEU A 228 -1.40 12.07 25.85
N ARG A 229 -1.54 10.93 25.16
CA ARG A 229 -0.44 10.17 24.55
C ARG A 229 -0.65 10.07 23.06
N LEU A 230 0.36 10.49 22.31
CA LEU A 230 0.30 10.49 20.85
C LEU A 230 1.50 9.77 20.26
N ILE A 231 1.25 9.01 19.22
CA ILE A 231 2.27 8.43 18.35
C ILE A 231 2.90 9.48 17.43
N SER A 232 4.19 9.31 17.15
CA SER A 232 5.09 10.34 16.56
C SER A 232 4.58 11.09 15.33
N HIS A 233 4.06 10.40 14.32
CA HIS A 233 3.69 11.04 13.05
C HIS A 233 2.19 11.40 13.01
N TRP A 234 1.32 10.41 12.79
CA TRP A 234 -0.11 10.68 12.50
C TRP A 234 -0.85 11.19 13.74
N GLY A 235 -0.48 10.73 14.95
CA GLY A 235 -1.06 11.23 16.19
C GLY A 235 -0.75 12.72 16.40
N LEU A 236 0.52 13.12 16.26
CA LEU A 236 0.92 14.52 16.35
C LEU A 236 0.29 15.38 15.24
N ARG A 237 0.23 14.87 14.00
CA ARG A 237 -0.41 15.58 12.87
C ARG A 237 -1.90 15.83 13.13
N ASP A 238 -2.62 14.82 13.59
CA ASP A 238 -4.07 14.90 13.79
C ASP A 238 -4.41 15.79 15.00
N GLU A 239 -3.61 15.72 16.07
CA GLU A 239 -3.69 16.68 17.17
C GLU A 239 -3.43 18.11 16.69
N LEU A 240 -2.39 18.35 15.87
CA LEU A 240 -2.10 19.65 15.29
C LEU A 240 -3.27 20.22 14.49
N LYS A 241 -3.94 19.35 13.70
CA LYS A 241 -5.15 19.69 12.94
C LYS A 241 -6.32 20.10 13.84
N SER A 242 -6.45 19.48 15.01
CA SER A 242 -7.56 19.78 15.94
C SER A 242 -7.51 21.21 16.52
N TRP A 243 -6.34 21.85 16.50
CA TRP A 243 -6.12 23.17 17.10
C TRP A 243 -6.43 24.35 16.17
N TYR A 244 -6.75 24.12 14.89
CA TYR A 244 -7.21 25.21 14.02
C TYR A 244 -8.53 25.81 14.53
N GLY A 245 -8.59 27.13 14.64
CA GLY A 245 -9.79 27.85 15.13
C GLY A 245 -9.98 27.83 16.66
N GLN A 246 -9.11 27.16 17.41
CA GLN A 246 -9.21 27.07 18.87
C GLN A 246 -8.38 28.15 19.60
N PRO A 247 -8.81 28.64 20.78
CA PRO A 247 -8.04 29.57 21.59
C PRO A 247 -6.65 29.02 21.99
N GLY A 248 -5.60 29.80 21.71
CA GLY A 248 -4.20 29.37 21.94
C GLY A 248 -3.74 28.23 21.04
N GLY A 249 -4.48 27.89 19.98
CA GLY A 249 -4.14 26.80 19.06
C GLY A 249 -2.78 26.98 18.39
N LEU A 250 -2.44 28.19 17.96
CA LEU A 250 -1.20 28.48 17.25
C LEU A 250 0.06 28.11 18.04
N GLN A 251 0.08 28.40 19.34
CA GLN A 251 1.21 28.06 20.21
C GLN A 251 1.38 26.54 20.33
N ARG A 252 0.29 25.80 20.47
CA ARG A 252 0.30 24.33 20.51
C ARG A 252 0.78 23.73 19.19
N GLN A 253 0.33 24.27 18.07
CA GLN A 253 0.77 23.86 16.74
C GLN A 253 2.29 24.05 16.56
N ARG A 254 2.84 25.19 17.00
CA ARG A 254 4.29 25.45 16.99
C ARG A 254 5.08 24.47 17.86
N VAL A 255 4.59 24.16 19.06
CA VAL A 255 5.22 23.18 19.96
C VAL A 255 5.23 21.78 19.34
N ILE A 256 4.12 21.36 18.73
CA ILE A 256 4.04 20.07 18.02
C ILE A 256 5.04 20.04 16.86
N GLN A 257 5.10 21.11 16.04
CA GLN A 257 6.05 21.17 14.92
C GLN A 257 7.50 21.07 15.40
N GLU A 258 7.88 21.78 16.46
CA GLU A 258 9.25 21.72 16.98
C GLU A 258 9.58 20.32 17.54
N LEU A 259 8.62 19.69 18.23
CA LEU A 259 8.76 18.30 18.66
C LEU A 259 8.97 17.36 17.46
N MET A 260 8.20 17.51 16.37
CA MET A 260 8.39 16.72 15.15
C MET A 260 9.80 16.89 14.56
N LEU A 261 10.32 18.13 14.54
CA LEU A 261 11.69 18.39 14.07
C LEU A 261 12.74 17.70 14.96
N ARG A 262 12.55 17.68 16.28
CA ARG A 262 13.44 16.92 17.18
C ARG A 262 13.36 15.41 16.99
N ILE A 263 12.18 14.87 16.71
CA ILE A 263 12.01 13.43 16.43
C ILE A 263 12.86 13.03 15.21
N VAL A 264 12.79 13.80 14.12
CA VAL A 264 13.56 13.49 12.91
C VAL A 264 15.06 13.71 13.09
N ARG A 265 15.47 14.70 13.89
CA ARG A 265 16.90 14.90 14.24
C ARG A 265 17.44 13.87 15.23
N GLN A 266 16.55 13.07 15.82
CA GLN A 266 16.83 12.16 16.94
C GLN A 266 17.40 12.94 18.14
N GLU A 267 16.76 14.05 18.48
CA GLU A 267 17.07 14.97 19.59
C GLU A 267 16.00 14.93 20.68
N VAL A 268 15.12 13.92 20.65
CA VAL A 268 14.23 13.61 21.77
C VAL A 268 15.02 12.74 22.76
N PRO A 269 15.06 13.10 24.05
CA PRO A 269 15.65 12.28 25.10
C PRO A 269 14.97 10.92 25.17
N GLN A 270 15.75 9.84 25.28
CA GLN A 270 15.23 8.48 25.33
C GLN A 270 14.23 8.29 26.45
N GLY A 271 14.53 8.81 27.64
CA GLY A 271 13.67 8.69 28.82
C GLY A 271 12.37 9.49 28.72
N PHE A 272 12.24 10.40 27.75
CA PHE A 272 11.00 11.15 27.52
C PHE A 272 9.96 10.33 26.74
N ILE A 273 10.41 9.44 25.86
CA ILE A 273 9.53 8.55 25.11
C ILE A 273 8.87 7.59 26.09
N ASN A 274 7.54 7.47 26.03
CA ASN A 274 6.73 6.72 26.98
C ASN A 274 6.88 7.18 28.46
N SER A 275 7.41 8.38 28.73
CA SER A 275 7.69 8.85 30.09
C SER A 275 6.43 9.20 30.86
N GLU A 276 6.43 9.00 32.17
CA GLU A 276 5.41 9.56 33.07
C GLU A 276 5.95 10.70 33.96
N ARG A 277 7.26 10.96 33.87
CA ARG A 277 8.00 11.66 34.93
C ARG A 277 8.97 12.73 34.44
N LEU A 278 9.17 12.85 33.12
CA LEU A 278 10.07 13.84 32.54
C LEU A 278 9.30 14.92 31.79
N LEU A 279 9.58 16.17 32.14
CA LEU A 279 9.12 17.33 31.41
C LEU A 279 10.13 17.64 30.31
N PHE A 280 9.63 17.96 29.12
CA PHE A 280 10.47 18.28 27.98
C PHE A 280 10.01 19.56 27.30
N ASP A 281 10.96 20.42 26.99
CA ASP A 281 10.74 21.64 26.21
C ASP A 281 11.35 21.47 24.81
N PRO A 282 10.52 21.31 23.76
CA PRO A 282 11.01 21.17 22.40
C PRO A 282 11.76 22.39 21.87
N PHE A 283 11.53 23.61 22.37
CA PHE A 283 12.30 24.76 21.87
C PHE A 283 13.72 24.77 22.43
N THR A 284 13.87 24.50 23.73
CA THR A 284 15.16 24.59 24.40
C THR A 284 15.92 23.26 24.45
N GLY A 285 15.24 22.13 24.22
CA GLY A 285 15.78 20.78 24.37
C GLY A 285 15.99 20.38 25.84
N LYS A 286 15.54 21.21 26.79
CA LYS A 286 15.76 20.96 28.22
C LYS A 286 14.80 19.91 28.74
N VAL A 287 15.35 19.00 29.54
CA VAL A 287 14.60 18.03 30.33
C VAL A 287 14.61 18.44 31.79
N GLN A 288 13.46 18.34 32.44
CA GLN A 288 13.34 18.53 33.88
C GLN A 288 12.61 17.34 34.48
N ALA A 289 12.99 16.96 35.68
CA ALA A 289 12.24 15.98 36.43
C ALA A 289 10.91 16.58 36.91
N ALA A 290 9.82 15.85 36.71
CA ALA A 290 8.60 16.08 37.44
C ALA A 290 8.68 15.39 38.82
N ASN A 291 8.03 15.98 39.82
CA ASN A 291 7.78 15.36 41.13
C ASN A 291 9.02 14.90 41.90
N GLY A 292 10.16 15.58 41.75
CA GLY A 292 11.39 15.29 42.53
C GLY A 292 12.13 14.02 42.08
N PHE A 293 11.82 13.49 40.89
CA PHE A 293 12.60 12.43 40.25
C PHE A 293 14.01 12.93 39.88
N SER A 294 14.99 12.03 39.74
CA SER A 294 16.32 12.37 39.23
C SER A 294 16.63 11.44 38.05
N PRO A 295 16.56 11.92 36.80
CA PRO A 295 16.79 11.08 35.63
C PRO A 295 18.23 10.57 35.56
N THR A 296 18.39 9.36 35.03
CA THR A 296 19.71 8.79 34.74
C THR A 296 20.36 9.51 33.55
N PRO A 297 21.69 9.44 33.40
CA PRO A 297 22.37 9.96 32.21
C PRO A 297 21.84 9.36 30.90
N GLU A 298 21.38 8.12 30.92
CA GLU A 298 20.79 7.43 29.76
C GLU A 298 19.41 8.01 29.42
N GLU A 299 18.56 8.27 30.42
CA GLU A 299 17.25 8.90 30.20
C GLU A 299 17.36 10.32 29.64
N LEU A 300 18.44 11.04 29.98
CA LEU A 300 18.76 12.36 29.46
C LEU A 300 19.45 12.34 28.09
N SER A 301 20.00 11.21 27.70
CA SER A 301 20.68 11.07 26.41
C SER A 301 19.66 11.02 25.27
N PHE A 302 20.03 11.56 24.11
CA PHE A 302 19.22 11.48 22.91
C PHE A 302 19.20 10.05 22.37
N GLU A 303 18.17 9.72 21.58
CA GLU A 303 18.12 8.44 20.87
C GLU A 303 19.37 8.22 20.01
N PRO A 304 19.95 7.00 19.99
CA PRO A 304 21.17 6.71 19.25
C PRO A 304 20.84 6.42 17.77
N ASN A 305 20.16 7.38 17.12
CA ASN A 305 19.67 7.27 15.74
C ASN A 305 18.86 5.97 15.47
N THR A 306 18.11 5.47 16.47
CA THR A 306 17.35 4.20 16.38
C THR A 306 16.41 4.17 15.18
N ARG A 307 15.73 5.29 14.88
CA ARG A 307 14.88 5.45 13.68
C ARG A 307 15.63 5.05 12.40
N TYR A 308 16.84 5.56 12.22
CA TYR A 308 17.65 5.35 11.02
C TYR A 308 18.32 3.98 11.00
N ARG A 309 18.68 3.44 12.16
CA ARG A 309 19.16 2.06 12.29
C ARG A 309 18.10 1.05 11.82
N LEU A 310 16.83 1.25 12.18
CA LEU A 310 15.74 0.38 11.75
C LEU A 310 15.43 0.53 10.26
N TRP A 311 15.50 1.76 9.72
CA TRP A 311 15.37 1.97 8.28
C TRP A 311 16.50 1.29 7.49
N LEU A 312 17.76 1.38 7.95
CA LEU A 312 18.88 0.63 7.34
C LEU A 312 18.65 -0.89 7.41
N ALA A 313 18.16 -1.42 8.52
CA ALA A 313 17.84 -2.84 8.64
C ALA A 313 16.79 -3.28 7.59
N ASN A 314 15.76 -2.46 7.35
CA ASN A 314 14.78 -2.69 6.29
C ASN A 314 15.43 -2.68 4.89
N PHE A 315 16.29 -1.70 4.62
CA PHE A 315 17.03 -1.64 3.35
C PHE A 315 17.88 -2.89 3.13
N HIS A 316 18.70 -3.30 4.10
CA HIS A 316 19.55 -4.49 3.97
C HIS A 316 18.73 -5.77 3.79
N ALA A 317 17.62 -5.92 4.53
CA ALA A 317 16.76 -7.08 4.40
C ALA A 317 16.13 -7.15 3.00
N LEU A 318 15.59 -6.03 2.50
CA LEU A 318 15.01 -5.95 1.16
C LEU A 318 16.06 -6.12 0.06
N ARG A 319 17.25 -5.55 0.20
CA ARG A 319 18.38 -5.77 -0.72
C ARG A 319 18.79 -7.25 -0.76
N GLY A 320 18.61 -7.98 0.33
CA GLY A 320 18.82 -9.43 0.37
C GLY A 320 17.94 -10.23 -0.61
N VAL A 321 16.84 -9.65 -1.09
CA VAL A 321 15.95 -10.25 -2.10
C VAL A 321 16.45 -10.02 -3.54
N ASP A 322 17.32 -9.04 -3.76
CA ASP A 322 17.78 -8.62 -5.10
C ASP A 322 18.30 -9.76 -5.98
N PRO A 323 19.12 -10.72 -5.48
CA PRO A 323 19.61 -11.86 -6.28
C PRO A 323 18.52 -12.82 -6.77
N TYR A 324 17.32 -12.77 -6.18
CA TYR A 324 16.21 -13.69 -6.46
C TYR A 324 15.12 -13.07 -7.35
N SER A 325 15.40 -11.86 -7.88
CA SER A 325 14.48 -11.04 -8.65
C SER A 325 15.11 -10.62 -10.00
N PRO A 326 15.33 -11.56 -10.93
CA PRO A 326 16.14 -11.31 -12.13
C PRO A 326 15.53 -10.25 -13.06
N THR A 327 14.20 -10.09 -13.07
CA THR A 327 13.49 -9.08 -13.89
C THR A 327 13.28 -7.74 -13.16
N ALA A 328 13.62 -7.65 -11.87
CA ALA A 328 13.51 -6.44 -11.06
C ALA A 328 14.56 -6.48 -9.91
N PRO A 329 15.86 -6.29 -10.21
CA PRO A 329 16.96 -6.68 -9.33
C PRO A 329 17.27 -5.68 -8.20
N THR A 330 16.34 -4.79 -7.87
CA THR A 330 16.43 -3.88 -6.72
C THR A 330 15.06 -3.77 -6.05
N ALA A 331 15.03 -3.41 -4.77
CA ALA A 331 13.79 -3.10 -4.06
C ALA A 331 13.02 -1.96 -4.75
N ILE A 332 13.73 -0.97 -5.30
CA ILE A 332 13.14 0.11 -6.09
C ILE A 332 12.42 -0.49 -7.31
N ALA A 333 13.10 -1.30 -8.11
CA ALA A 333 12.51 -1.93 -9.29
C ALA A 333 11.32 -2.83 -8.92
N ARG A 334 11.39 -3.62 -7.84
CA ARG A 334 10.24 -4.44 -7.40
C ARG A 334 9.04 -3.58 -7.04
N THR A 335 9.25 -2.51 -6.28
CA THR A 335 8.16 -1.65 -5.82
C THR A 335 7.53 -0.88 -6.99
N PHE A 336 8.33 -0.31 -7.90
CA PHE A 336 7.80 0.48 -9.01
C PHE A 336 7.35 -0.37 -10.21
N GLU A 337 8.10 -1.42 -10.57
CA GLU A 337 7.85 -2.19 -11.78
C GLU A 337 6.90 -3.38 -11.57
N LEU A 338 6.95 -4.05 -10.41
CA LEU A 338 6.12 -5.23 -10.14
C LEU A 338 4.86 -4.87 -9.35
N GLU A 339 5.01 -4.13 -8.25
CA GLU A 339 3.90 -3.81 -7.35
C GLU A 339 3.05 -2.67 -7.92
N ARG A 340 3.64 -1.47 -8.08
CA ARG A 340 2.94 -0.30 -8.65
C ARG A 340 2.63 -0.45 -10.12
N GLN A 341 3.55 -1.05 -10.87
CA GLN A 341 3.55 -1.13 -12.33
C GLN A 341 3.49 0.24 -13.02
N ILE A 342 4.18 1.21 -12.42
CA ILE A 342 4.38 2.56 -12.96
C ILE A 342 5.88 2.86 -12.80
N PRO A 343 6.59 3.18 -13.89
CA PRO A 343 8.02 3.48 -13.79
C PRO A 343 8.29 4.61 -12.81
N GLU A 344 9.36 4.48 -12.01
CA GLU A 344 9.71 5.45 -10.98
C GLU A 344 9.81 6.89 -11.53
N ALA A 345 10.35 7.05 -12.74
CA ALA A 345 10.47 8.33 -13.42
C ALA A 345 9.11 8.96 -13.76
N GLU A 346 8.11 8.17 -14.14
CA GLU A 346 6.76 8.68 -14.40
C GLU A 346 6.05 9.05 -13.10
N VAL A 347 6.29 8.32 -12.01
CA VAL A 347 5.82 8.72 -10.68
C VAL A 347 6.41 10.08 -10.29
N GLU A 348 7.73 10.23 -10.31
CA GLU A 348 8.40 11.50 -9.98
C GLU A 348 7.88 12.66 -10.84
N LYS A 349 7.70 12.44 -12.14
CA LYS A 349 7.16 13.45 -13.06
C LYS A 349 5.75 13.91 -12.68
N VAL A 350 4.83 12.99 -12.38
CA VAL A 350 3.46 13.38 -12.01
C VAL A 350 3.42 14.06 -10.64
N LEU A 351 4.25 13.64 -9.69
CA LEU A 351 4.35 14.29 -8.38
C LEU A 351 4.92 15.70 -8.48
N THR A 352 5.99 15.88 -9.25
CA THR A 352 6.61 17.19 -9.48
C THR A 352 5.70 18.14 -10.25
N GLU A 353 4.82 17.63 -11.12
CA GLU A 353 3.76 18.41 -11.78
C GLU A 353 2.79 19.02 -10.77
N VAL A 354 2.33 18.25 -9.78
CA VAL A 354 1.47 18.78 -8.68
C VAL A 354 2.24 19.81 -7.85
N LEU A 355 3.44 19.46 -7.41
CA LEU A 355 4.28 20.31 -6.55
C LEU A 355 4.64 21.65 -7.20
N SER A 356 4.74 21.67 -8.53
CA SER A 356 5.12 22.85 -9.30
C SER A 356 3.92 23.63 -9.85
N ALA A 357 2.68 23.21 -9.56
CA ALA A 357 1.48 23.83 -10.11
C ALA A 357 1.22 25.24 -9.54
N GLN A 358 0.68 26.14 -10.36
CA GLN A 358 0.31 27.50 -9.93
C GLN A 358 -0.93 27.48 -9.02
N GLU A 359 -1.81 26.50 -9.22
CA GLU A 359 -3.02 26.25 -8.45
C GLU A 359 -2.69 26.07 -6.96
N VAL A 360 -1.59 25.37 -6.63
CA VAL A 360 -1.11 25.21 -5.25
C VAL A 360 -0.76 26.57 -4.63
N ARG A 361 -0.09 27.45 -5.37
CA ARG A 361 0.29 28.79 -4.87
C ARG A 361 -0.94 29.66 -4.65
N ARG A 362 -1.94 29.57 -5.53
CA ARG A 362 -3.22 30.26 -5.37
C ARG A 362 -4.00 29.72 -4.17
N LEU A 363 -4.01 28.39 -4.00
CA LEU A 363 -4.63 27.72 -2.86
C LEU A 363 -3.96 28.11 -1.53
N ALA A 364 -2.63 28.17 -1.49
CA ALA A 364 -1.88 28.64 -0.32
C ALA A 364 -2.25 30.08 0.07
N LYS A 365 -2.42 30.98 -0.91
CA LYS A 365 -2.91 32.35 -0.65
C LYS A 365 -4.30 32.35 -0.04
N LEU A 366 -5.22 31.53 -0.57
CA LEU A 366 -6.55 31.36 -0.01
C LEU A 366 -6.49 30.88 1.45
N ILE A 367 -5.65 29.89 1.75
CA ILE A 367 -5.46 29.37 3.12
C ILE A 367 -4.92 30.47 4.04
N ALA A 368 -3.90 31.23 3.60
CA ALA A 368 -3.35 32.34 4.38
C ALA A 368 -4.41 33.42 4.67
N THR A 369 -5.26 33.75 3.70
CA THR A 369 -6.40 34.66 3.87
C THR A 369 -7.40 34.09 4.89
N ARG A 370 -7.76 32.80 4.79
CA ARG A 370 -8.68 32.14 5.75
C ARG A 370 -8.11 32.12 7.18
N LEU A 371 -6.79 31.96 7.33
CA LEU A 371 -6.11 31.93 8.61
C LEU A 371 -5.85 33.34 9.19
N GLY A 372 -5.86 34.39 8.36
CA GLY A 372 -5.53 35.76 8.77
C GLY A 372 -4.06 35.96 9.15
N ARG A 373 -3.16 35.09 8.70
CA ARG A 373 -1.71 35.16 8.96
C ARG A 373 -0.89 34.50 7.84
N PRO A 374 0.41 34.79 7.72
CA PRO A 374 1.30 34.01 6.87
C PRO A 374 1.28 32.52 7.24
N LEU A 375 1.50 31.67 6.26
CA LEU A 375 1.61 30.23 6.48
C LEU A 375 2.89 29.90 7.26
N GLU A 376 2.77 28.98 8.21
CA GLU A 376 3.88 28.29 8.87
C GLU A 376 4.01 26.87 8.29
N PRO A 377 5.18 26.22 8.39
CA PRO A 377 5.40 24.92 7.77
C PRO A 377 4.35 23.86 8.09
N PHE A 378 3.80 23.85 9.32
CA PHE A 378 2.73 22.93 9.70
C PHE A 378 1.37 23.19 9.03
N ASP A 379 1.16 24.34 8.38
CA ASP A 379 -0.06 24.61 7.60
C ASP A 379 -0.15 23.74 6.34
N LEU A 380 0.91 22.98 6.04
CA LEU A 380 0.84 21.82 5.16
C LEU A 380 -0.35 20.91 5.53
N TRP A 381 -0.71 20.85 6.81
CA TRP A 381 -1.82 20.06 7.34
C TRP A 381 -3.10 20.86 7.60
N TYR A 382 -3.29 22.02 6.97
CA TYR A 382 -4.48 22.86 7.15
C TYR A 382 -5.80 22.05 7.06
N ALA A 383 -6.65 22.18 8.08
CA ALA A 383 -7.87 21.37 8.23
C ALA A 383 -9.15 22.00 7.65
N GLY A 384 -9.07 23.21 7.09
CA GLY A 384 -10.26 24.01 6.73
C GLY A 384 -11.04 23.57 5.49
N PHE A 385 -10.63 22.49 4.81
CA PHE A 385 -11.37 21.88 3.70
C PHE A 385 -12.26 20.69 4.13
N THR A 386 -12.34 20.44 5.45
CA THR A 386 -13.20 19.41 6.03
C THR A 386 -14.58 20.01 6.35
N SER A 387 -15.63 19.58 5.63
CA SER A 387 -17.01 20.02 5.87
C SER A 387 -17.88 18.84 6.29
N ARG A 388 -18.28 18.76 7.56
CA ARG A 388 -19.54 18.13 7.94
C ARG A 388 -20.57 19.25 8.00
N ALA A 389 -21.20 19.57 6.87
CA ALA A 389 -22.20 20.63 6.83
C ALA A 389 -23.50 20.15 7.48
N GLY A 390 -23.88 20.79 8.59
CA GLY A 390 -25.26 21.02 9.01
C GLY A 390 -26.10 19.88 9.59
N LEU A 391 -25.73 18.61 9.39
CA LEU A 391 -26.48 17.47 9.96
C LEU A 391 -25.80 16.95 11.23
N SER A 392 -26.57 16.78 12.31
CA SER A 392 -26.04 16.19 13.54
C SER A 392 -25.81 14.70 13.35
N GLU A 393 -24.76 14.19 13.98
CA GLU A 393 -24.45 12.76 13.97
C GLU A 393 -25.59 11.92 14.55
N ASP A 394 -26.29 12.44 15.57
CA ASP A 394 -27.47 11.80 16.17
C ASP A 394 -28.63 11.64 15.18
N GLU A 395 -28.89 12.63 14.33
CA GLU A 395 -29.95 12.52 13.32
C GLU A 395 -29.61 11.44 12.28
N LEU A 396 -28.36 11.42 11.82
CA LEU A 396 -27.88 10.43 10.87
C LEU A 396 -27.92 9.02 11.48
N ASN A 397 -27.46 8.87 12.72
CA ASN A 397 -27.51 7.60 13.45
C ASN A 397 -28.93 7.06 13.58
N ARG A 398 -29.91 7.93 13.93
CA ARG A 398 -31.32 7.52 14.01
C ARG A 398 -31.87 7.06 12.66
N LYS A 399 -31.65 7.85 11.59
CA LYS A 399 -32.13 7.51 10.24
C LYS A 399 -31.57 6.17 9.74
N VAL A 400 -30.27 5.94 9.96
CA VAL A 400 -29.60 4.71 9.56
C VAL A 400 -30.09 3.53 10.40
N GLY A 401 -30.18 3.69 11.72
CA GLY A 401 -30.64 2.62 12.63
C GLY A 401 -32.09 2.19 12.37
N GLU A 402 -32.97 3.14 12.05
CA GLU A 402 -34.36 2.85 11.65
C GLU A 402 -34.43 2.06 10.33
N ARG A 403 -33.53 2.33 9.38
CA ARG A 403 -33.51 1.67 8.08
C ARG A 403 -32.80 0.32 8.11
N TYR A 404 -31.73 0.20 8.89
CA TYR A 404 -30.90 -1.00 8.98
C TYR A 404 -30.71 -1.47 10.43
N PRO A 405 -31.78 -2.00 11.07
CA PRO A 405 -31.70 -2.50 12.44
C PRO A 405 -30.86 -3.78 12.58
N THR A 406 -30.63 -4.52 11.49
CA THR A 406 -29.84 -5.76 11.49
C THR A 406 -28.99 -5.93 10.23
N VAL A 407 -28.02 -6.84 10.25
CA VAL A 407 -27.22 -7.20 9.05
C VAL A 407 -28.12 -7.69 7.91
N GLU A 408 -29.13 -8.51 8.22
CA GLU A 408 -30.07 -9.06 7.24
C GLU A 408 -30.91 -7.96 6.59
N SER A 409 -31.24 -6.89 7.32
CA SER A 409 -31.96 -5.74 6.75
C SER A 409 -31.10 -4.98 5.72
N PHE A 410 -29.79 -4.85 5.97
CA PHE A 410 -28.86 -4.25 5.01
C PHE A 410 -28.63 -5.16 3.80
N GLN A 411 -28.42 -6.48 4.01
CA GLN A 411 -28.32 -7.48 2.94
C GLN A 411 -29.54 -7.44 2.00
N LYS A 412 -30.75 -7.35 2.54
CA LYS A 412 -31.99 -7.31 1.77
C LYS A 412 -32.15 -6.01 0.96
N ASP A 413 -31.56 -4.89 1.41
CA ASP A 413 -31.65 -3.60 0.72
C ASP A 413 -30.56 -3.42 -0.35
N LEU A 414 -29.58 -4.33 -0.48
CA LEU A 414 -28.52 -4.24 -1.50
C LEU A 414 -29.07 -4.01 -2.93
N PRO A 415 -30.09 -4.73 -3.43
CA PRO A 415 -30.64 -4.47 -4.76
C PRO A 415 -31.15 -3.04 -4.94
N ASN A 416 -31.74 -2.44 -3.91
CA ASN A 416 -32.26 -1.07 -3.93
C ASN A 416 -31.12 -0.04 -3.85
N ILE A 417 -30.14 -0.26 -2.98
CA ILE A 417 -28.93 0.58 -2.89
C ILE A 417 -28.23 0.64 -4.26
N LEU A 418 -28.03 -0.52 -4.90
CA LEU A 418 -27.37 -0.61 -6.20
C LEU A 418 -28.20 0.06 -7.31
N GLN A 419 -29.53 -0.11 -7.31
CA GLN A 419 -30.37 0.60 -8.28
C GLN A 419 -30.35 2.11 -8.11
N LYS A 420 -30.30 2.62 -6.86
CA LYS A 420 -30.14 4.06 -6.59
C LYS A 420 -28.80 4.61 -7.10
N LEU A 421 -27.75 3.79 -7.12
CA LEU A 421 -26.47 4.13 -7.75
C LEU A 421 -26.51 4.07 -9.28
N GLY A 422 -27.64 3.67 -9.89
CA GLY A 422 -27.79 3.63 -11.34
C GLY A 422 -27.35 2.32 -11.99
N PHE A 423 -27.23 1.22 -11.23
CA PHE A 423 -27.11 -0.11 -11.81
C PHE A 423 -28.47 -0.60 -12.33
N ALA A 424 -28.48 -1.23 -13.50
CA ALA A 424 -29.69 -1.85 -14.05
C ALA A 424 -30.23 -2.94 -13.10
N PRO A 425 -31.56 -3.15 -13.01
CA PRO A 425 -32.16 -4.09 -12.06
C PRO A 425 -31.55 -5.50 -12.08
N GLU A 426 -31.29 -6.04 -13.27
CA GLU A 426 -30.68 -7.35 -13.47
C GLU A 426 -29.23 -7.40 -12.98
N THR A 427 -28.47 -6.32 -13.16
CA THR A 427 -27.09 -6.21 -12.66
C THR A 427 -27.08 -6.04 -11.14
N ALA A 428 -28.01 -5.26 -10.58
CA ALA A 428 -28.17 -5.12 -9.13
C ALA A 428 -28.51 -6.47 -8.47
N ALA A 429 -29.40 -7.26 -9.08
CA ALA A 429 -29.73 -8.62 -8.60
C ALA A 429 -28.51 -9.56 -8.69
N PHE A 430 -27.79 -9.53 -9.82
CA PHE A 430 -26.56 -10.31 -10.01
C PHE A 430 -25.50 -10.04 -8.95
N LEU A 431 -25.29 -8.76 -8.61
CA LEU A 431 -24.36 -8.32 -7.56
C LEU A 431 -24.83 -8.77 -6.17
N ALA A 432 -26.10 -8.50 -5.84
CA ALA A 432 -26.66 -8.85 -4.53
C ALA A 432 -26.65 -10.36 -4.25
N GLU A 433 -26.78 -11.21 -5.27
CA GLU A 433 -26.67 -12.67 -5.13
C GLU A 433 -25.25 -13.12 -4.73
N ARG A 434 -24.22 -12.36 -5.14
CA ARG A 434 -22.78 -12.67 -5.02
C ARG A 434 -22.08 -11.93 -3.89
N ILE A 435 -22.79 -11.08 -3.16
CA ILE A 435 -22.27 -10.32 -2.02
C ILE A 435 -23.02 -10.77 -0.76
N VAL A 436 -22.26 -11.22 0.23
CA VAL A 436 -22.74 -11.56 1.57
C VAL A 436 -22.35 -10.44 2.53
N VAL A 437 -23.32 -9.92 3.30
CA VAL A 437 -23.06 -8.95 4.36
C VAL A 437 -22.83 -9.70 5.66
N ASP A 438 -21.66 -9.50 6.25
CA ASP A 438 -21.20 -10.16 7.46
C ASP A 438 -21.10 -9.15 8.64
N PRO A 439 -21.47 -9.55 9.87
CA PRO A 439 -21.28 -8.72 11.06
C PRO A 439 -19.80 -8.63 11.45
N ALA A 440 -19.14 -7.52 11.20
CA ALA A 440 -17.74 -7.34 11.57
C ALA A 440 -17.56 -7.12 13.08
N ARG A 441 -16.55 -7.75 13.69
CA ARG A 441 -16.07 -7.33 15.03
C ARG A 441 -15.31 -6.01 14.99
N GLY A 442 -14.47 -5.85 13.98
CA GLY A 442 -13.60 -4.68 13.77
C GLY A 442 -14.33 -3.47 13.18
N ALA A 443 -13.58 -2.58 12.53
CA ALA A 443 -14.13 -1.40 11.86
C ALA A 443 -14.98 -1.75 10.63
N GLY A 444 -14.76 -2.92 10.02
CA GLY A 444 -15.30 -3.33 8.71
C GLY A 444 -14.17 -3.54 7.71
N HIS A 445 -14.41 -4.35 6.67
CA HIS A 445 -13.55 -4.52 5.49
C HIS A 445 -14.22 -5.39 4.41
N ALA A 446 -13.85 -5.19 3.16
CA ALA A 446 -14.22 -6.06 2.05
C ALA A 446 -13.28 -7.28 1.96
N LEU A 447 -13.87 -8.45 1.75
CA LEU A 447 -13.16 -9.69 1.42
C LEU A 447 -13.68 -10.22 0.09
N GLY A 448 -12.94 -9.99 -0.99
CA GLY A 448 -13.30 -10.44 -2.33
C GLY A 448 -13.14 -11.94 -2.52
N ALA A 449 -13.92 -12.53 -3.43
CA ALA A 449 -13.72 -13.91 -3.85
C ALA A 449 -12.47 -14.05 -4.74
N VAL A 450 -11.83 -15.22 -4.70
CA VAL A 450 -10.72 -15.58 -5.62
C VAL A 450 -11.21 -16.48 -6.76
N ARG A 451 -12.29 -17.23 -6.51
CA ARG A 451 -12.84 -18.25 -7.38
C ARG A 451 -14.24 -17.85 -7.85
N ARG A 452 -14.58 -18.08 -9.13
CA ARG A 452 -15.88 -17.64 -9.67
C ARG A 452 -17.13 -18.31 -9.07
N GLN A 453 -16.97 -19.41 -8.35
CA GLN A 453 -18.08 -20.08 -7.66
C GLN A 453 -18.34 -19.49 -6.26
N ASP A 454 -17.41 -18.69 -5.73
CA ASP A 454 -17.50 -18.15 -4.37
C ASP A 454 -18.16 -16.77 -4.36
N LYS A 455 -18.51 -16.30 -3.15
CA LYS A 455 -19.11 -14.98 -2.92
C LYS A 455 -18.10 -14.03 -2.31
N ALA A 456 -18.26 -12.74 -2.62
CA ALA A 456 -17.58 -11.67 -1.92
C ALA A 456 -18.29 -11.37 -0.59
N HIS A 457 -17.54 -10.92 0.40
CA HIS A 457 -18.02 -10.65 1.75
C HIS A 457 -17.80 -9.17 2.10
N LEU A 458 -18.91 -8.49 2.38
CA LEU A 458 -18.96 -7.14 2.91
C LEU A 458 -19.02 -7.22 4.43
N ARG A 459 -17.91 -6.95 5.12
CA ARG A 459 -17.89 -6.98 6.58
C ARG A 459 -18.12 -5.57 7.08
N THR A 460 -19.18 -5.36 7.85
CA THR A 460 -19.47 -4.07 8.49
C THR A 460 -20.04 -4.26 9.89
N ARG A 461 -19.83 -3.27 10.76
CA ARG A 461 -20.34 -3.31 12.13
C ARG A 461 -21.81 -2.90 12.16
N VAL A 462 -22.65 -3.77 12.72
CA VAL A 462 -24.05 -3.48 13.05
C VAL A 462 -24.24 -3.74 14.53
N GLY A 463 -24.50 -2.67 15.30
CA GLY A 463 -24.67 -2.78 16.74
C GLY A 463 -26.02 -3.39 17.13
N ARG A 464 -26.19 -3.70 18.43
CA ARG A 464 -27.47 -4.22 18.96
C ARG A 464 -28.66 -3.29 18.74
N SER A 465 -28.41 -1.99 18.62
CA SER A 465 -29.41 -0.95 18.33
C SER A 465 -29.55 -0.63 16.85
N GLY A 466 -28.97 -1.45 15.96
CA GLY A 466 -28.87 -1.19 14.53
C GLY A 466 -27.55 -0.55 14.11
N MET A 467 -27.45 -0.29 12.81
CA MET A 467 -26.30 0.36 12.19
C MET A 467 -26.30 1.86 12.50
N ASP A 468 -25.16 2.41 12.91
CA ASP A 468 -24.96 3.86 13.05
C ASP A 468 -24.44 4.46 11.72
N TYR A 469 -24.40 5.79 11.61
CA TYR A 469 -24.00 6.44 10.37
C TYR A 469 -22.55 6.15 10.00
N LYS A 470 -21.66 6.00 10.98
CA LYS A 470 -20.26 5.64 10.73
C LYS A 470 -20.16 4.24 10.12
N GLY A 471 -20.87 3.27 10.69
CA GLY A 471 -20.96 1.90 10.18
C GLY A 471 -21.59 1.84 8.80
N PHE A 472 -22.59 2.68 8.51
CA PHE A 472 -23.17 2.80 7.18
C PHE A 472 -22.20 3.40 6.16
N ASN A 473 -21.53 4.50 6.49
CA ASN A 473 -20.53 5.12 5.62
C ASN A 473 -19.40 4.14 5.26
N ILE A 474 -18.93 3.35 6.24
CA ILE A 474 -17.98 2.25 6.02
C ILE A 474 -18.62 1.16 5.14
N ALA A 475 -19.83 0.70 5.44
CA ALA A 475 -20.51 -0.34 4.67
C ALA A 475 -20.65 0.04 3.17
N ILE A 476 -20.93 1.31 2.87
CA ILE A 476 -21.01 1.79 1.49
C ILE A 476 -19.64 1.81 0.81
N HIS A 477 -18.58 2.18 1.53
CA HIS A 477 -17.20 2.08 1.02
C HIS A 477 -16.84 0.62 0.70
N GLU A 478 -17.04 -0.30 1.65
CA GLU A 478 -16.76 -1.73 1.45
C GLU A 478 -17.62 -2.35 0.34
N LEU A 479 -18.88 -1.92 0.21
CA LEU A 479 -19.74 -2.33 -0.91
C LEU A 479 -19.11 -1.96 -2.25
N GLY A 480 -18.48 -0.79 -2.37
CA GLY A 480 -17.79 -0.37 -3.59
C GLY A 480 -16.66 -1.33 -3.97
N HIS A 481 -15.85 -1.78 -2.99
CA HIS A 481 -14.85 -2.82 -3.22
C HIS A 481 -15.50 -4.14 -3.67
N ASN A 482 -16.54 -4.63 -2.99
CA ASN A 482 -17.15 -5.90 -3.35
C ASN A 482 -17.83 -5.86 -4.72
N VAL A 483 -18.45 -4.74 -5.10
CA VAL A 483 -19.03 -4.57 -6.44
C VAL A 483 -17.94 -4.60 -7.52
N GLU A 484 -16.81 -3.91 -7.30
CA GLU A 484 -15.64 -4.02 -8.18
C GLU A 484 -15.16 -5.46 -8.30
N GLN A 485 -14.88 -6.11 -7.16
CA GLN A 485 -14.38 -7.49 -7.10
C GLN A 485 -15.34 -8.49 -7.78
N VAL A 486 -16.65 -8.32 -7.63
CA VAL A 486 -17.62 -9.21 -8.28
C VAL A 486 -17.59 -9.02 -9.80
N PHE A 487 -17.51 -7.78 -10.31
CA PHE A 487 -17.38 -7.57 -11.75
C PHE A 487 -16.04 -8.04 -12.30
N SER A 488 -14.95 -7.69 -11.62
CA SER A 488 -13.59 -7.97 -12.05
C SER A 488 -13.22 -9.44 -11.92
N LEU A 489 -14.04 -10.28 -11.26
CA LEU A 489 -13.92 -11.74 -11.26
C LEU A 489 -14.97 -12.43 -12.15
N HIS A 490 -16.26 -12.23 -11.86
CA HIS A 490 -17.33 -13.02 -12.48
C HIS A 490 -17.70 -12.56 -13.88
N ARG A 491 -17.43 -11.31 -14.25
CA ARG A 491 -17.59 -10.80 -15.63
C ARG A 491 -16.26 -10.66 -16.37
N MET A 492 -15.23 -11.34 -15.88
CA MET A 492 -13.90 -11.42 -16.49
C MET A 492 -13.76 -12.66 -17.38
N ASP A 493 -13.29 -12.43 -18.60
CA ASP A 493 -13.08 -13.43 -19.65
C ASP A 493 -11.92 -14.41 -19.35
N ARG A 494 -10.91 -13.98 -18.60
CA ARG A 494 -9.76 -14.80 -18.16
C ARG A 494 -9.54 -14.62 -16.66
N TRP A 495 -9.39 -15.71 -15.92
CA TRP A 495 -9.22 -15.65 -14.46
C TRP A 495 -7.91 -14.94 -14.09
N ALA A 496 -6.85 -15.15 -14.87
CA ALA A 496 -5.56 -14.48 -14.66
C ALA A 496 -5.64 -12.95 -14.80
N LEU A 497 -6.72 -12.40 -15.38
CA LEU A 497 -6.97 -10.97 -15.47
C LEU A 497 -7.92 -10.44 -14.40
N ALA A 498 -8.35 -11.28 -13.46
CA ALA A 498 -9.26 -10.85 -12.41
C ALA A 498 -8.67 -9.73 -11.54
N GLY A 499 -9.53 -8.82 -11.10
CA GLY A 499 -9.16 -7.64 -10.33
C GLY A 499 -8.79 -6.42 -11.17
N VAL A 500 -8.26 -5.41 -10.48
CA VAL A 500 -7.78 -4.13 -11.03
C VAL A 500 -6.26 -4.02 -10.89
N PRO A 501 -5.58 -3.04 -11.54
CA PRO A 501 -4.11 -3.01 -11.61
C PRO A 501 -3.39 -3.04 -10.26
N ASN A 502 -3.86 -2.27 -9.27
CA ASN A 502 -3.33 -2.20 -7.91
C ASN A 502 -4.37 -1.58 -6.94
N ASN A 503 -4.04 -1.48 -5.65
CA ASN A 503 -4.95 -1.02 -4.59
C ASN A 503 -5.54 0.38 -4.85
N ALA A 504 -4.79 1.31 -5.44
CA ALA A 504 -5.30 2.65 -5.72
C ALA A 504 -6.56 2.65 -6.61
N PHE A 505 -6.67 1.67 -7.51
CA PHE A 505 -7.85 1.52 -8.37
C PHE A 505 -9.06 0.98 -7.62
N THR A 506 -8.89 -0.01 -6.73
CA THR A 506 -10.04 -0.55 -5.96
C THR A 506 -10.54 0.47 -4.94
N GLU A 507 -9.62 1.22 -4.30
CA GLU A 507 -9.94 2.35 -3.42
C GLU A 507 -10.71 3.45 -4.17
N ALA A 508 -10.33 3.77 -5.40
CA ALA A 508 -11.04 4.75 -6.22
C ALA A 508 -12.52 4.37 -6.43
N PHE A 509 -12.81 3.08 -6.65
CA PHE A 509 -14.18 2.59 -6.76
C PHE A 509 -14.93 2.68 -5.42
N ALA A 510 -14.27 2.32 -4.32
CA ALA A 510 -14.84 2.41 -2.98
C ALA A 510 -15.16 3.86 -2.56
N PHE A 511 -14.26 4.81 -2.83
CA PHE A 511 -14.51 6.24 -2.60
C PHE A 511 -15.65 6.79 -3.48
N ALA A 512 -15.79 6.30 -4.71
CA ALA A 512 -16.89 6.72 -5.57
C ALA A 512 -18.26 6.28 -5.03
N PHE A 513 -18.33 5.14 -4.33
CA PHE A 513 -19.49 4.73 -3.55
C PHE A 513 -19.68 5.61 -2.31
N GLN A 514 -18.63 5.74 -1.48
CA GLN A 514 -18.66 6.47 -0.22
C GLN A 514 -19.08 7.94 -0.40
N ALA A 515 -18.71 8.58 -1.51
CA ALA A 515 -19.11 9.95 -1.83
C ALA A 515 -20.64 10.14 -2.06
N ARG A 516 -21.41 9.05 -2.12
CA ARG A 516 -22.88 9.03 -2.33
C ARG A 516 -23.65 8.48 -1.13
N ASP A 517 -23.00 8.25 -0.01
CA ASP A 517 -23.63 7.70 1.21
C ASP A 517 -24.87 8.50 1.64
N LEU A 518 -24.81 9.83 1.66
CA LEU A 518 -25.95 10.68 2.03
C LEU A 518 -27.06 10.66 0.98
N GLU A 519 -26.71 10.63 -0.31
CA GLU A 519 -27.67 10.46 -1.41
C GLU A 519 -28.45 9.14 -1.26
N LEU A 520 -27.76 8.07 -0.85
CA LEU A 520 -28.38 6.77 -0.59
C LEU A 520 -29.36 6.79 0.59
N LEU A 521 -29.15 7.69 1.56
CA LEU A 521 -30.08 7.97 2.67
C LEU A 521 -31.24 8.90 2.27
N GLY A 522 -31.30 9.34 1.01
CA GLY A 522 -32.29 10.33 0.56
C GLY A 522 -32.00 11.75 1.05
N LEU A 523 -30.76 12.01 1.46
CA LEU A 523 -30.27 13.32 1.87
C LEU A 523 -29.52 13.96 0.69
N GLY A 524 -29.65 15.27 0.51
CA GLY A 524 -28.90 15.99 -0.52
C GLY A 524 -27.39 15.94 -0.27
N LYS A 525 -26.59 16.35 -1.27
CA LYS A 525 -25.13 16.49 -1.12
C LYS A 525 -24.82 17.54 -0.05
N THR A 526 -24.03 17.20 0.95
CA THR A 526 -23.61 18.14 2.01
C THR A 526 -22.24 18.77 1.75
N ARG A 527 -21.38 18.13 0.95
CA ARG A 527 -20.07 18.67 0.59
C ARG A 527 -20.15 19.47 -0.71
N GLY A 528 -19.76 20.75 -0.65
CA GLY A 528 -19.53 21.55 -1.84
C GLY A 528 -18.35 20.98 -2.63
N ARG A 529 -18.55 20.67 -3.91
CA ARG A 529 -17.50 20.12 -4.81
C ARG A 529 -16.21 20.95 -4.76
N GLN A 530 -16.32 22.26 -4.60
CA GLN A 530 -15.16 23.16 -4.49
C GLN A 530 -14.25 22.79 -3.29
N GLU A 531 -14.78 22.69 -2.07
CA GLU A 531 -13.99 22.34 -0.88
C GLU A 531 -13.40 20.92 -0.97
N GLU A 532 -14.10 19.99 -1.64
CA GLU A 532 -13.59 18.65 -1.95
C GLU A 532 -12.32 18.73 -2.81
N VAL A 533 -12.41 19.41 -3.94
CA VAL A 533 -11.31 19.53 -4.90
C VAL A 533 -10.11 20.24 -4.28
N LEU A 534 -10.34 21.35 -3.58
CA LEU A 534 -9.27 22.11 -2.93
C LEU A 534 -8.59 21.31 -1.81
N GLY A 535 -9.39 20.59 -1.02
CA GLY A 535 -8.86 19.67 -0.01
C GLY A 535 -8.01 18.55 -0.62
N THR A 536 -8.48 17.92 -1.71
CA THR A 536 -7.72 16.88 -2.41
C THR A 536 -6.42 17.43 -3.01
N LEU A 537 -6.43 18.63 -3.60
CA LEU A 537 -5.20 19.25 -4.10
C LEU A 537 -4.19 19.51 -2.98
N TRP A 538 -4.63 20.09 -1.85
CA TRP A 538 -3.72 20.37 -0.73
C TRP A 538 -3.14 19.09 -0.11
N ALA A 539 -3.97 18.06 0.07
CA ALA A 539 -3.52 16.76 0.57
C ALA A 539 -2.58 16.04 -0.41
N THR A 540 -2.82 16.17 -1.72
CA THR A 540 -1.92 15.63 -2.75
C THR A 540 -0.59 16.38 -2.77
N TYR A 541 -0.62 17.70 -2.64
CA TYR A 541 0.58 18.54 -2.54
C TYR A 541 1.44 18.16 -1.32
N GLU A 542 0.82 17.97 -0.15
CA GLU A 542 1.46 17.41 1.04
C GLU A 542 2.19 16.11 0.73
N ILE A 543 1.45 15.08 0.35
CA ILE A 543 2.00 13.72 0.31
C ILE A 543 2.93 13.51 -0.90
N ALA A 544 2.79 14.29 -1.98
CA ALA A 544 3.72 14.30 -3.10
C ALA A 544 5.14 14.75 -2.69
N GLY A 545 5.25 15.77 -1.84
CA GLY A 545 6.56 16.24 -1.35
C GLY A 545 7.26 15.18 -0.49
N VAL A 546 6.50 14.57 0.42
CA VAL A 546 6.99 13.49 1.28
C VAL A 546 7.42 12.27 0.44
N SER A 547 6.67 11.95 -0.62
CA SER A 547 6.99 10.87 -1.56
C SER A 547 8.34 11.07 -2.27
N LEU A 548 8.66 12.31 -2.68
CA LEU A 548 9.96 12.60 -3.30
C LEU A 548 11.14 12.42 -2.32
N VAL A 549 10.94 12.73 -1.03
CA VAL A 549 11.95 12.48 -0.01
C VAL A 549 12.22 10.98 0.13
N ASP A 550 11.16 10.17 0.19
CA ASP A 550 11.26 8.70 0.31
C ASP A 550 12.01 8.11 -0.90
N MET A 551 11.61 8.47 -2.12
CA MET A 551 12.26 8.04 -3.36
C MET A 551 13.75 8.44 -3.41
N LYS A 552 14.08 9.69 -3.06
CA LYS A 552 15.48 10.17 -3.02
C LYS A 552 16.33 9.38 -2.03
N VAL A 553 15.81 9.10 -0.83
CA VAL A 553 16.53 8.35 0.21
C VAL A 553 16.81 6.92 -0.24
N TRP A 554 15.86 6.26 -0.89
CA TRP A 554 16.06 4.90 -1.42
C TRP A 554 17.11 4.84 -2.53
N ARG A 555 17.12 5.82 -3.45
CA ARG A 555 18.21 5.94 -4.44
C ARG A 555 19.56 6.14 -3.77
N TRP A 556 19.61 6.98 -2.72
CA TRP A 556 20.83 7.24 -1.96
C TRP A 556 21.33 5.99 -1.24
N LEU A 557 20.43 5.19 -0.63
CA LEU A 557 20.78 3.94 0.04
C LEU A 557 21.40 2.91 -0.91
N TYR A 558 20.88 2.80 -2.14
CA TYR A 558 21.48 1.94 -3.16
C TYR A 558 22.87 2.42 -3.63
N GLN A 559 23.13 3.73 -3.58
CA GLN A 559 24.45 4.31 -3.86
C GLN A 559 25.41 4.19 -2.66
N HIS A 560 24.89 4.06 -1.44
CA HIS A 560 25.64 3.98 -0.19
C HIS A 560 25.23 2.76 0.64
N PRO A 561 25.42 1.54 0.10
CA PRO A 561 24.87 0.34 0.71
C PRO A 561 25.38 0.02 2.11
N GLU A 562 26.53 0.57 2.51
CA GLU A 562 27.19 0.32 3.79
C GLU A 562 27.10 1.53 4.73
N ALA A 563 26.12 2.42 4.51
CA ALA A 563 25.93 3.63 5.29
C ALA A 563 25.66 3.35 6.78
N THR A 564 26.16 4.24 7.66
CA THR A 564 25.83 4.20 9.10
C THR A 564 24.50 4.93 9.39
N PRO A 565 23.86 4.69 10.55
CA PRO A 565 22.66 5.43 10.95
C PRO A 565 22.82 6.95 10.93
N GLU A 566 24.01 7.46 11.28
CA GLU A 566 24.35 8.89 11.23
C GLU A 566 24.35 9.42 9.80
N GLN A 567 24.98 8.68 8.88
CA GLN A 567 25.02 9.05 7.46
C GLN A 567 23.62 9.02 6.85
N LEU A 568 22.80 8.00 7.17
CA LEU A 568 21.42 7.95 6.71
C LEU A 568 20.59 9.12 7.27
N LYS A 569 20.77 9.47 8.56
CA LYS A 569 20.10 10.65 9.14
C LYS A 569 20.39 11.90 8.32
N GLU A 570 21.66 12.20 8.07
CA GLU A 570 22.04 13.39 7.31
C GLU A 570 21.53 13.35 5.87
N ALA A 571 21.52 12.19 5.22
CA ALA A 571 20.95 12.01 3.89
C ALA A 571 19.44 12.30 3.86
N VAL A 572 18.68 11.79 4.85
CA VAL A 572 17.23 12.03 4.98
C VAL A 572 16.93 13.50 5.24
N LEU A 573 17.62 14.13 6.19
CA LEU A 573 17.42 15.55 6.49
C LEU A 573 17.79 16.42 5.29
N THR A 574 18.85 16.08 4.57
CA THR A 574 19.24 16.77 3.33
C THR A 574 18.18 16.63 2.25
N ALA A 575 17.70 15.40 1.99
CA ALA A 575 16.63 15.17 1.01
C ALA A 575 15.35 15.96 1.36
N ALA A 576 14.97 16.02 2.64
CA ALA A 576 13.83 16.81 3.11
C ALA A 576 14.04 18.31 2.85
N ARG A 577 15.21 18.86 3.19
CA ARG A 577 15.55 20.28 2.94
C ARG A 577 15.57 20.61 1.45
N GLU A 578 16.13 19.74 0.62
CA GLU A 578 16.17 19.92 -0.85
C GLU A 578 14.76 19.98 -1.45
N VAL A 579 13.92 19.00 -1.12
CA VAL A 579 12.53 18.95 -1.60
C VAL A 579 11.74 20.16 -1.08
N TRP A 580 11.90 20.51 0.20
CA TRP A 580 11.28 21.69 0.78
C TRP A 580 11.68 22.97 0.06
N ASN A 581 12.98 23.16 -0.15
CA ASN A 581 13.51 24.35 -0.81
C ASN A 581 13.06 24.47 -2.27
N ALA A 582 12.88 23.33 -2.95
CA ALA A 582 12.44 23.30 -4.34
C ALA A 582 10.95 23.61 -4.52
N TYR A 583 10.09 23.14 -3.61
CA TYR A 583 8.63 23.10 -3.84
C TYR A 583 7.76 23.76 -2.77
N PHE A 584 8.32 24.05 -1.58
CA PHE A 584 7.57 24.53 -0.42
C PHE A 584 8.07 25.89 0.08
N ALA A 585 9.35 26.20 -0.09
CA ALA A 585 9.92 27.43 0.47
C ALA A 585 9.28 28.72 -0.07
N ASP A 586 8.88 28.76 -1.34
CA ASP A 586 8.15 29.90 -1.94
C ASP A 586 6.71 30.02 -1.41
N VAL A 587 6.08 28.89 -1.10
CA VAL A 587 4.70 28.82 -0.59
C VAL A 587 4.63 29.21 0.89
N PHE A 588 5.57 28.73 1.70
CA PHE A 588 5.59 28.90 3.16
C PHE A 588 6.52 30.01 3.65
N GLY A 589 7.33 30.61 2.77
CA GLY A 589 8.24 31.70 3.14
C GLY A 589 9.38 31.31 4.08
N ARG A 590 9.68 30.01 4.21
CA ARG A 590 10.76 29.47 5.05
C ARG A 590 11.58 28.45 4.26
N ARG A 591 12.90 28.55 4.34
CA ARG A 591 13.84 27.58 3.76
C ARG A 591 14.29 26.55 4.79
N ASP A 592 14.90 25.47 4.30
CA ASP A 592 15.64 24.48 5.09
C ASP A 592 14.79 23.80 6.18
N CYS A 593 13.52 23.51 5.88
CA CYS A 593 12.64 22.79 6.78
C CYS A 593 12.70 21.28 6.54
N GLU A 594 12.83 20.52 7.61
CA GLU A 594 12.95 19.05 7.59
C GLU A 594 11.62 18.34 7.87
N LEU A 595 10.52 19.09 7.93
CA LEU A 595 9.23 18.57 8.40
C LEU A 595 8.72 17.39 7.57
N LEU A 596 9.06 17.33 6.27
CA LEU A 596 8.70 16.20 5.39
C LEU A 596 9.30 14.85 5.85
N ALA A 597 10.40 14.85 6.62
CA ALA A 597 11.02 13.63 7.13
C ALA A 597 10.26 12.98 8.31
N ILE A 598 9.20 13.62 8.84
CA ILE A 598 8.47 13.12 10.02
C ILE A 598 7.73 11.82 9.75
N TYR A 599 7.33 11.56 8.50
CA TYR A 599 6.43 10.47 8.14
C TYR A 599 7.03 9.12 8.51
N SER A 600 6.53 8.54 9.59
CA SER A 600 6.99 7.24 10.10
C SER A 600 6.76 6.09 9.12
N HIS A 601 5.88 6.28 8.12
CA HIS A 601 5.74 5.37 6.98
C HIS A 601 7.07 5.11 6.27
N MET A 602 7.95 6.10 6.12
CA MET A 602 9.26 5.90 5.49
C MET A 602 10.12 4.85 6.20
N VAL A 603 9.90 4.69 7.51
CA VAL A 603 10.64 3.76 8.36
C VAL A 603 9.95 2.40 8.38
N ALA A 604 8.64 2.37 8.62
CA ALA A 604 7.88 1.12 8.79
C ALA A 604 7.44 0.46 7.47
N TYR A 605 7.19 1.26 6.43
CA TYR A 605 6.65 0.83 5.13
C TYR A 605 7.51 1.41 3.99
N PRO A 606 8.64 0.75 3.66
CA PRO A 606 9.55 1.12 2.58
C PRO A 606 8.88 1.62 1.29
N MET A 607 9.25 2.82 0.84
CA MET A 607 8.78 3.41 -0.43
C MET A 607 7.27 3.47 -0.58
N TYR A 608 6.46 3.41 0.49
CA TYR A 608 4.99 3.34 0.40
C TYR A 608 4.32 4.70 0.12
N LEU A 609 4.96 5.81 0.47
CA LEU A 609 4.34 7.14 0.40
C LEU A 609 3.87 7.57 -0.99
N PRO A 610 4.58 7.26 -2.10
CA PRO A 610 4.07 7.51 -3.44
C PRO A 610 2.68 6.92 -3.70
N ASP A 611 2.30 5.81 -3.05
CA ASP A 611 1.00 5.18 -3.26
C ASP A 611 -0.16 6.06 -2.80
N TYR A 612 0.02 6.86 -1.73
CA TYR A 612 -1.01 7.83 -1.31
C TYR A 612 -1.20 8.94 -2.35
N ALA A 613 -0.10 9.50 -2.84
CA ALA A 613 -0.15 10.59 -3.83
C ALA A 613 -0.79 10.11 -5.14
N LEU A 614 -0.35 8.94 -5.63
CA LEU A 614 -0.92 8.29 -6.80
C LEU A 614 -2.38 7.91 -6.56
N GLY A 615 -2.71 7.42 -5.37
CA GLY A 615 -4.07 7.10 -4.93
C GLY A 615 -5.00 8.30 -5.07
N HIS A 616 -4.61 9.48 -4.58
CA HIS A 616 -5.41 10.70 -4.73
C HIS A 616 -5.64 11.04 -6.21
N LEU A 617 -4.60 10.97 -7.05
CA LEU A 617 -4.70 11.33 -8.46
C LEU A 617 -5.57 10.33 -9.25
N ILE A 618 -5.35 9.03 -9.04
CA ILE A 618 -6.12 7.95 -9.67
C ILE A 618 -7.58 8.01 -9.23
N ALA A 619 -7.84 8.15 -7.92
CA ALA A 619 -9.19 8.29 -7.39
C ALA A 619 -9.89 9.53 -7.93
N PHE A 620 -9.18 10.66 -8.09
CA PHE A 620 -9.75 11.86 -8.68
C PHE A 620 -10.10 11.65 -10.17
N GLN A 621 -9.20 11.06 -10.96
CA GLN A 621 -9.44 10.78 -12.38
C GLN A 621 -10.63 9.85 -12.61
N ILE A 622 -10.71 8.76 -11.84
CA ILE A 622 -11.81 7.79 -11.91
C ILE A 622 -13.10 8.44 -11.38
N GLY A 623 -13.01 9.12 -10.24
CA GLY A 623 -14.13 9.80 -9.59
C GLY A 623 -14.81 10.81 -10.51
N GLU A 624 -14.05 11.65 -11.23
CA GLU A 624 -14.58 12.61 -12.20
C GLU A 624 -15.40 11.93 -13.30
N LYS A 625 -14.92 10.80 -13.84
CA LYS A 625 -15.65 10.02 -14.85
C LYS A 625 -16.91 9.38 -14.27
N LEU A 626 -16.89 8.99 -13.00
CA LEU A 626 -18.01 8.39 -12.29
C LEU A 626 -19.01 9.40 -11.71
N ARG A 627 -18.81 10.74 -11.78
CA ARG A 627 -19.78 11.70 -11.21
C ARG A 627 -21.11 11.79 -11.97
N GLY A 628 -21.17 11.33 -13.22
CA GLY A 628 -22.33 11.46 -14.10
C GLY A 628 -23.53 10.54 -13.75
N PRO A 629 -24.68 10.72 -14.45
CA PRO A 629 -25.88 9.91 -14.24
C PRO A 629 -25.69 8.43 -14.63
N ASP A 630 -24.69 8.12 -15.46
CA ASP A 630 -24.36 6.76 -15.91
C ASP A 630 -23.42 5.99 -14.96
N PHE A 631 -23.43 6.32 -13.66
CA PHE A 631 -22.51 5.75 -12.66
C PHE A 631 -22.41 4.22 -12.76
N GLY A 632 -23.52 3.51 -12.64
CA GLY A 632 -23.51 2.04 -12.61
C GLY A 632 -22.98 1.42 -13.91
N LYS A 633 -23.33 2.01 -15.06
CA LYS A 633 -22.87 1.55 -16.38
C LYS A 633 -21.37 1.77 -16.57
N GLU A 634 -20.88 2.96 -16.24
CA GLU A 634 -19.45 3.28 -16.35
C GLU A 634 -18.61 2.51 -15.33
N PHE A 635 -19.13 2.31 -14.11
CA PHE A 635 -18.49 1.48 -13.09
C PHE A 635 -18.28 0.06 -13.61
N GLU A 636 -19.34 -0.59 -14.10
CA GLU A 636 -19.24 -1.95 -14.64
C GLU A 636 -18.23 -2.00 -15.80
N ARG A 637 -18.30 -1.06 -16.74
CA ARG A 637 -17.39 -1.02 -17.89
C ARG A 637 -15.93 -0.97 -17.46
N MET A 638 -15.61 -0.14 -16.46
CA MET A 638 -14.24 0.01 -15.96
C MET A 638 -13.77 -1.21 -15.16
N ALA A 639 -14.61 -1.75 -14.27
CA ALA A 639 -14.27 -2.91 -13.45
C ALA A 639 -13.96 -4.17 -14.29
N ARG A 640 -14.47 -4.23 -15.52
CA ARG A 640 -14.25 -5.34 -16.47
C ARG A 640 -13.00 -5.22 -17.34
N ILE A 641 -12.23 -4.14 -17.22
CA ILE A 641 -10.96 -3.99 -17.96
C ILE A 641 -9.95 -5.05 -17.52
N GLY A 642 -9.98 -5.43 -16.24
CA GLY A 642 -9.09 -6.43 -15.65
C GLY A 642 -7.71 -5.87 -15.31
N ARG A 643 -6.89 -6.73 -14.71
CA ARG A 643 -5.55 -6.38 -14.24
C ARG A 643 -4.57 -6.19 -15.41
N VAL A 644 -4.71 -5.13 -16.20
CA VAL A 644 -3.68 -4.65 -17.18
C VAL A 644 -2.76 -3.63 -16.50
N THR A 645 -1.82 -2.99 -17.20
CA THR A 645 -1.01 -1.92 -16.58
C THR A 645 -1.90 -0.75 -16.14
N PRO A 646 -1.54 -0.01 -15.07
CA PRO A 646 -2.25 1.20 -14.66
C PRO A 646 -2.48 2.20 -15.80
N ASP A 647 -1.46 2.41 -16.65
CA ASP A 647 -1.53 3.30 -17.80
C ASP A 647 -2.57 2.85 -18.84
N LEU A 648 -2.53 1.58 -19.25
CA LEU A 648 -3.49 1.04 -20.22
C LEU A 648 -4.92 1.03 -19.63
N TRP A 649 -5.03 0.70 -18.34
CA TRP A 649 -6.31 0.70 -17.64
C TRP A 649 -6.93 2.10 -17.64
N LEU A 650 -6.17 3.14 -17.25
CA LEU A 650 -6.66 4.52 -17.24
C LEU A 650 -7.02 5.02 -18.65
N LYS A 651 -6.21 4.69 -19.67
CA LYS A 651 -6.54 5.02 -21.07
C LYS A 651 -7.88 4.41 -21.50
N GLN A 652 -8.15 3.15 -21.13
CA GLN A 652 -9.43 2.50 -21.45
C GLN A 652 -10.60 2.98 -20.57
N ALA A 653 -10.35 3.28 -19.30
CA ALA A 653 -11.37 3.69 -18.34
C ALA A 653 -11.77 5.15 -18.49
N VAL A 654 -10.80 6.06 -18.55
CA VAL A 654 -11.04 7.52 -18.50
C VAL A 654 -10.54 8.26 -19.74
N GLY A 655 -9.93 7.56 -20.71
CA GLY A 655 -9.50 8.13 -21.99
C GLY A 655 -8.14 8.84 -21.95
N ALA A 656 -7.41 8.76 -20.84
CA ALA A 656 -6.13 9.43 -20.64
C ALA A 656 -5.22 8.61 -19.70
N PRO A 657 -3.89 8.77 -19.79
CA PRO A 657 -2.96 8.18 -18.82
C PRO A 657 -3.13 8.82 -17.43
N LEU A 658 -2.36 8.30 -16.46
CA LEU A 658 -2.19 8.97 -15.17
C LEU A 658 -1.68 10.40 -15.37
N SER A 659 -2.34 11.37 -14.74
CA SER A 659 -1.97 12.79 -14.85
C SER A 659 -2.49 13.61 -13.67
N ALA A 660 -1.74 14.64 -13.27
CA ALA A 660 -2.21 15.64 -12.31
C ALA A 660 -3.28 16.58 -12.89
N GLN A 661 -3.35 16.71 -14.22
CA GLN A 661 -4.14 17.74 -14.89
C GLN A 661 -5.65 17.74 -14.56
N PRO A 662 -6.33 16.59 -14.41
CA PRO A 662 -7.74 16.59 -14.02
C PRO A 662 -7.99 17.27 -12.67
N LEU A 663 -7.14 17.00 -11.66
CA LEU A 663 -7.21 17.65 -10.35
C LEU A 663 -6.86 19.14 -10.44
N LEU A 664 -5.80 19.48 -11.17
CA LEU A 664 -5.36 20.87 -11.33
C LEU A 664 -6.40 21.73 -12.05
N ARG A 665 -7.05 21.22 -13.11
CA ARG A 665 -8.13 21.94 -13.80
C ARG A 665 -9.32 22.19 -12.89
N ALA A 666 -9.78 21.16 -12.19
CA ALA A 666 -10.89 21.29 -11.25
C ALA A 666 -10.55 22.30 -10.12
N ALA A 667 -9.31 22.29 -9.62
CA ALA A 667 -8.88 23.24 -8.60
C ALA A 667 -8.83 24.68 -9.14
N ARG A 668 -8.41 24.87 -10.39
CA ARG A 668 -8.40 26.17 -11.05
C ARG A 668 -9.81 26.76 -11.17
N GLU A 669 -10.79 25.93 -11.52
CA GLU A 669 -12.21 26.30 -11.56
C GLU A 669 -12.71 26.66 -10.16
N ALA A 670 -12.49 25.81 -9.16
CA ALA A 670 -12.89 26.05 -7.78
C ALA A 670 -12.28 27.33 -7.18
N LEU A 671 -11.04 27.69 -7.55
CA LEU A 671 -10.36 28.92 -7.11
C LEU A 671 -10.84 30.17 -7.86
N ALA A 672 -11.42 30.05 -9.05
CA ALA A 672 -11.96 31.20 -9.80
C ALA A 672 -13.26 31.69 -9.14
N ASP A 673 -14.12 30.76 -8.71
CA ASP A 673 -15.41 31.05 -8.09
C ASP A 673 -15.29 31.75 -6.71
N GLN A 674 -14.14 31.65 -6.04
CA GLN A 674 -13.86 32.31 -4.75
C GLN A 674 -13.38 33.77 -4.90
N SER A 675 -13.19 34.25 -6.14
CA SER A 675 -12.76 35.63 -6.44
C SER A 675 -13.94 36.59 -6.70
N HIS A 676 -15.17 36.08 -6.52
CA HIS A 676 -16.44 36.80 -6.55
C HIS A 676 -17.13 36.66 -5.19
#